data_AF-A0A820D9P8-F1
#
_entry.id   AF-A0A820D9P8-F1
#
_cell.length_a   1.000
_cell.length_b   1.000
_cell.length_c   1.000
_cell.angle_alpha   90.00
_cell.angle_beta   90.00
_cell.angle_gamma   90.00
#
_symmetry.space_group_name_H-M   'P 1'
#
loop_
_entity.id
_entity.type
_entity.pdbx_description
1 polymer ?
#
loop_
_entity_poly.entity_id
_entity_poly.type
_entity_poly.pdbx_seq_one_letter_code
_entity_poly.pdbx_strand_id
1 'polypeptide(L)'
;MLNISPVLINCIERWECIQDPEKCTVSNLQNAISQLDIGDFLPLYFHAQNAAILIEMNPHATNVPFISSWQVLLPTEQITSSLLPHYSCFPALTFRLPDRSQLISEAHCELLIDFMKNTIQCAKSSRYSSSIDETRDIAVSDYVRQWWITHFQNVQPENAMATMVNFQKKHRDQIRWNDASLPFRRSGLWMTIKTVLHTITIKRLGRVGTIVYKLLITLFLTDIIYNRQHSVDCRISIDQLMHCLRKIVRRLNKIDRICSNTEYGEIKCWIYDVKDRIKNQLYSILPDVHWQNTLRRNEEHLHLSTVQSSVNRLETYTHTCIQLKTYTNQPFLSFHQASNSIDAKALTENRLSSVDLFIGQSQKDTGISLIKLEIWFESQSENYLNCSSFSASEGERYKKLSNYFETYQDLALQYYYSGGQSSDPIGYSRYVLTSLTIIRAMHKKLCSDERFNRLKHHAIRIPHLLQLFEFLVLPNRDDMARALELYTYFNEYNEKPYPDLLSSIESNTAFGIDFASRSTTMKESLQKIRAEAKIDKQAKINEVKISKKQYEELMREADGLSCECTVDYFPYKRNEICKRCKIRSQANGIKVHIYECPIPSKNESALAVMFELQMPSEIRCYREVLWQFVNRPHPKPTNRMHEWLEVRPHSTKLHRFSTVPNKCNVKLVSNTKSLTQSHYSAPRAVGSTPLEGFLFENSLKVEISPTKSTTFQDECRTLTPQLSDPDYKHLQFSIDSTKFEQNQVIAKLTRCPMGLTSLQFVEFGSFRSGHRLQWWNLLSSLEADSLSFDEESVVTLIMHSTLQYGPMNTDEDKSISSWCPASHQQLLNDQFVEQFILRLDRHLNDCKRNWQNEFVLVAITVITMRILTICASTMSNKMIDLALKCREIGELSIERISKILQNTTSVNFAEMEKLRNKIVIIATACLLTFFIQSDYVDHLLTSNHHIVSLLKSITSIHDNIILNKKPVLMSDFMKNLMRMKDYIMVKIQPTMSKFLKQTCYQSLNEFAATYWAVLKTKTAKYGNWKKRDTCEFDGQYDGQYESVRISIDCFKGAFLVNGMRVGYLPEEITSNSLFICTFGQHVFETQPAESCNKYITKHSYHDNKVYYEFIFDNRTRQLTIQERHQTGDIYVLIPNSCFTSEFCNEFV
;
A
#
# COMPACT_ATOMS: atom_id res chain seq x y z
N MET A 1 2.38 4.91 -65.57
CA MET A 1 1.29 5.65 -64.89
C MET A 1 1.67 6.00 -63.44
N LEU A 2 2.57 6.96 -63.20
CA LEU A 2 2.73 7.61 -61.89
C LEU A 2 3.10 9.09 -62.09
N ASN A 3 2.18 9.86 -62.69
CA ASN A 3 2.36 11.30 -62.94
C ASN A 3 2.14 12.15 -61.66
N ILE A 4 2.47 11.60 -60.48
CA ILE A 4 2.27 12.27 -59.18
C ILE A 4 3.50 13.10 -58.76
N SER A 5 4.69 12.76 -59.28
CA SER A 5 5.94 13.44 -58.93
C SER A 5 5.91 14.94 -59.25
N PRO A 6 5.49 15.38 -60.46
CA PRO A 6 5.42 16.81 -60.77
C PRO A 6 4.43 17.56 -59.87
N VAL A 7 3.28 16.96 -59.56
CA VAL A 7 2.26 17.55 -58.68
C VAL A 7 2.78 17.75 -57.27
N LEU A 8 3.50 16.76 -56.71
CA LEU A 8 4.08 16.87 -55.37
C LEU A 8 5.23 17.89 -55.31
N ILE A 9 6.10 17.92 -56.33
CA ILE A 9 7.22 18.85 -56.41
C ILE A 9 6.69 20.29 -56.52
N ASN A 10 5.82 20.58 -57.49
CA ASN A 10 5.23 21.90 -57.67
C ASN A 10 4.47 22.37 -56.43
N CYS A 11 3.73 21.47 -55.76
CA CYS A 11 3.02 21.77 -54.52
C CYS A 11 3.98 22.17 -53.38
N ILE A 12 5.10 21.47 -53.21
CA ILE A 12 6.07 21.75 -52.16
C ILE A 12 6.84 23.03 -52.45
N GLU A 13 7.30 23.25 -53.69
CA GLU A 13 8.03 24.45 -54.10
C GLU A 13 7.19 25.73 -53.92
N ARG A 14 5.90 25.68 -54.33
CA ARG A 14 4.96 26.79 -54.10
C ARG A 14 4.71 27.02 -52.61
N TRP A 15 4.59 25.95 -51.83
CA TRP A 15 4.38 26.07 -50.38
C TRP A 15 5.58 26.68 -49.67
N GLU A 16 6.79 26.23 -50.01
CA GLU A 16 8.04 26.76 -49.48
C GLU A 16 8.18 28.25 -49.79
N CYS A 17 7.88 28.66 -51.03
CA CYS A 17 7.92 30.07 -51.43
C CYS A 17 6.97 30.95 -50.60
N ILE A 18 5.76 30.50 -50.28
CA ILE A 18 4.78 31.30 -49.50
C ILE A 18 5.09 31.28 -48.00
N GLN A 19 5.66 30.19 -47.48
CA GLN A 19 6.00 30.06 -46.06
C GLN A 19 7.32 30.75 -45.70
N ASP A 20 8.10 31.17 -46.70
CA ASP A 20 9.27 32.03 -46.55
C ASP A 20 8.81 33.44 -46.09
N PRO A 21 9.17 33.89 -44.87
CA PRO A 21 8.71 35.17 -44.31
C PRO A 21 9.04 36.39 -45.19
N GLU A 22 10.11 36.32 -45.99
CA GLU A 22 10.55 37.41 -46.87
C GLU A 22 9.76 37.45 -48.18
N LYS A 23 9.23 36.31 -48.62
CA LYS A 23 8.44 36.18 -49.86
C LYS A 23 6.93 36.12 -49.61
N CYS A 24 6.51 36.07 -48.36
CA CYS A 24 5.11 36.09 -47.92
C CYS A 24 4.47 37.49 -48.11
N THR A 25 4.22 37.85 -49.36
CA THR A 25 3.57 39.10 -49.80
C THR A 25 2.24 38.81 -50.50
N VAL A 26 1.34 39.81 -50.52
CA VAL A 26 0.03 39.70 -51.18
C VAL A 26 0.18 39.28 -52.64
N SER A 27 1.07 39.94 -53.37
CA SER A 27 1.33 39.69 -54.78
C SER A 27 1.83 38.26 -55.04
N ASN A 28 2.72 37.74 -54.20
CA ASN A 28 3.22 36.37 -54.36
C ASN A 28 2.15 35.32 -54.06
N LEU A 29 1.30 35.56 -53.05
CA LEU A 29 0.18 34.67 -52.73
C LEU A 29 -0.87 34.67 -53.86
N GLN A 30 -1.22 35.83 -54.39
CA GLN A 30 -2.12 35.97 -55.55
C GLN A 30 -1.57 35.26 -56.79
N ASN A 31 -0.28 35.44 -57.08
CA ASN A 31 0.39 34.77 -58.19
C ASN A 31 0.38 33.24 -58.02
N ALA A 32 0.70 32.74 -56.83
CA ALA A 32 0.72 31.31 -56.56
C ALA A 32 -0.67 30.66 -56.66
N ILE A 33 -1.74 31.34 -56.27
CA ILE A 33 -3.13 30.86 -56.44
C ILE A 33 -3.55 30.92 -57.92
N SER A 34 -3.16 31.98 -58.64
CA SER A 34 -3.51 32.17 -60.05
C SER A 34 -2.85 31.16 -61.00
N GLN A 35 -1.67 30.66 -60.62
CA GLN A 35 -0.90 29.66 -61.37
C GLN A 35 -1.31 28.20 -61.05
N LEU A 36 -2.34 27.96 -60.23
CA LEU A 36 -2.83 26.61 -59.98
C LEU A 36 -3.62 26.08 -61.18
N ASP A 37 -3.14 24.97 -61.76
CA ASP A 37 -3.81 24.26 -62.85
C ASP A 37 -4.79 23.19 -62.32
N ILE A 38 -5.54 22.55 -63.22
CA ILE A 38 -6.54 21.52 -62.87
C ILE A 38 -5.90 20.40 -62.04
N GLY A 39 -6.38 20.22 -60.81
CA GLY A 39 -5.89 19.21 -59.87
C GLY A 39 -4.62 19.61 -59.10
N ASP A 40 -4.14 20.84 -59.20
CA ASP A 40 -3.04 21.34 -58.36
C ASP A 40 -3.48 21.56 -56.91
N PHE A 41 -2.49 21.56 -56.02
CA PHE A 41 -2.66 21.74 -54.58
C PHE A 41 -1.78 22.88 -54.05
N LEU A 42 -2.34 23.69 -53.16
CA LEU A 42 -1.61 24.73 -52.42
C LEU A 42 -1.91 24.65 -50.91
N PRO A 43 -0.98 24.11 -50.11
CA PRO A 43 -1.08 24.13 -48.65
C PRO A 43 -0.61 25.46 -48.04
N LEU A 44 -1.22 25.86 -46.93
CA LEU A 44 -0.85 27.02 -46.13
C LEU A 44 -0.86 26.64 -44.64
N TYR A 45 0.19 26.99 -43.90
CA TYR A 45 0.29 26.78 -42.45
C TYR A 45 0.35 28.13 -41.72
N PHE A 46 -0.49 28.28 -40.70
CA PHE A 46 -0.61 29.51 -39.89
C PHE A 46 -0.08 29.22 -38.49
N HIS A 47 1.21 29.46 -38.28
CA HIS A 47 1.86 29.16 -37.01
C HIS A 47 1.24 29.96 -35.85
N ALA A 48 0.99 31.25 -36.05
CA ALA A 48 0.45 32.16 -35.05
C ALA A 48 -1.01 31.86 -34.64
N GLN A 49 -1.73 31.07 -35.45
CA GLN A 49 -3.15 30.74 -35.26
C GLN A 49 -3.40 29.24 -35.04
N ASN A 50 -2.34 28.42 -35.00
CA ASN A 50 -2.45 26.96 -34.85
C ASN A 50 -3.40 26.28 -35.87
N ALA A 51 -3.40 26.74 -37.11
CA ALA A 51 -4.28 26.28 -38.17
C ALA A 51 -3.54 25.97 -39.47
N ALA A 52 -4.17 25.19 -40.35
CA ALA A 52 -3.71 24.93 -41.70
C ALA A 52 -4.86 24.89 -42.70
N ILE A 53 -4.58 25.31 -43.94
CA ILE A 53 -5.50 25.28 -45.08
C ILE A 53 -4.85 24.48 -46.22
N LEU A 54 -5.66 23.76 -46.99
CA LEU A 54 -5.28 23.15 -48.27
C LEU A 54 -6.27 23.60 -49.35
N ILE A 55 -5.75 24.32 -50.35
CA ILE A 55 -6.48 24.71 -51.56
C ILE A 55 -6.21 23.65 -52.63
N GLU A 56 -7.24 23.21 -53.34
CA GLU A 56 -7.17 22.23 -54.40
C GLU A 56 -8.03 22.68 -55.59
N MET A 57 -7.49 22.62 -56.80
CA MET A 57 -8.27 22.94 -58.00
C MET A 57 -9.09 21.74 -58.45
N ASN A 58 -10.38 21.95 -58.71
CA ASN A 58 -11.30 20.87 -59.09
C ASN A 58 -10.79 20.11 -60.34
N PRO A 59 -10.64 18.77 -60.27
CA PRO A 59 -10.19 17.95 -61.41
C PRO A 59 -11.05 18.07 -62.68
N HIS A 60 -12.29 18.54 -62.54
CA HIS A 60 -13.28 18.62 -63.61
C HIS A 60 -13.63 20.06 -64.01
N ALA A 61 -13.05 21.09 -63.36
CA ALA A 61 -13.33 22.50 -63.65
C ALA A 61 -12.13 23.40 -63.35
N THR A 62 -11.75 24.24 -64.31
CA THR A 62 -10.52 25.07 -64.28
C THR A 62 -10.51 26.21 -63.28
N ASN A 63 -11.67 26.64 -62.75
CA ASN A 63 -11.78 27.86 -61.94
C ASN A 63 -12.55 27.66 -60.62
N VAL A 64 -12.73 26.41 -60.18
CA VAL A 64 -13.51 26.04 -58.99
C VAL A 64 -12.56 25.45 -57.95
N PRO A 65 -12.14 26.21 -56.91
CA PRO A 65 -11.27 25.68 -55.87
C PRO A 65 -12.05 25.02 -54.73
N PHE A 66 -11.44 23.97 -54.17
CA PHE A 66 -11.83 23.31 -52.94
C PHE A 66 -10.90 23.73 -51.80
N ILE A 67 -11.46 24.06 -50.64
CA ILE A 67 -10.72 24.53 -49.47
C ILE A 67 -10.99 23.61 -48.28
N SER A 68 -9.94 22.93 -47.82
CA SER A 68 -9.96 22.19 -46.56
C SER A 68 -9.23 22.97 -45.48
N SER A 69 -9.75 23.00 -44.25
CA SER A 69 -9.08 23.64 -43.11
C SER A 69 -9.12 22.77 -41.85
N TRP A 70 -8.08 22.83 -41.02
CA TRP A 70 -8.01 22.05 -39.78
C TRP A 70 -7.10 22.69 -38.73
N GLN A 71 -7.35 22.32 -37.47
CA GLN A 71 -6.49 22.64 -36.32
C GLN A 71 -5.29 21.69 -36.25
N VAL A 72 -4.11 22.23 -35.97
CA VAL A 72 -2.84 21.49 -36.10
C VAL A 72 -2.37 20.85 -34.80
N LEU A 73 -2.31 21.61 -33.71
CA LEU A 73 -1.96 21.16 -32.35
C LEU A 73 -3.19 21.19 -31.43
N LEU A 74 -3.19 20.37 -30.38
CA LEU A 74 -4.28 20.30 -29.40
C LEU A 74 -4.00 21.15 -28.15
N PRO A 75 -5.04 21.61 -27.43
CA PRO A 75 -4.89 22.29 -26.15
C PRO A 75 -4.13 21.47 -25.11
N THR A 76 -3.47 22.16 -24.16
CA THR A 76 -2.68 21.51 -23.10
C THR A 76 -3.50 20.50 -22.32
N GLU A 77 -4.70 20.89 -21.90
CA GLU A 77 -5.62 20.05 -21.14
C GLU A 77 -5.97 18.76 -21.87
N GLN A 78 -6.22 18.81 -23.18
CA GLN A 78 -6.52 17.61 -23.96
C GLN A 78 -5.31 16.67 -24.04
N ILE A 79 -4.08 17.21 -24.14
CA ILE A 79 -2.87 16.39 -24.20
C ILE A 79 -2.54 15.74 -22.85
N THR A 80 -2.82 16.42 -21.73
CA THR A 80 -2.44 15.95 -20.39
C THR A 80 -3.52 15.14 -19.67
N SER A 81 -4.79 15.29 -20.02
CA SER A 81 -5.93 14.64 -19.33
C SER A 81 -6.16 13.17 -19.72
N SER A 82 -5.64 12.69 -20.84
CA SER A 82 -5.98 11.36 -21.38
C SER A 82 -4.79 10.41 -21.46
N LEU A 83 -4.98 9.19 -20.96
CA LEU A 83 -4.08 8.06 -21.21
C LEU A 83 -4.24 7.49 -22.62
N LEU A 84 -5.34 7.82 -23.31
CA LEU A 84 -5.64 7.34 -24.65
C LEU A 84 -5.09 8.30 -25.73
N PRO A 85 -4.63 7.76 -26.87
CA PRO A 85 -4.11 8.58 -27.95
C PRO A 85 -5.20 9.32 -28.72
N HIS A 86 -5.01 10.62 -28.94
CA HIS A 86 -5.89 11.47 -29.75
C HIS A 86 -5.63 11.29 -31.27
N TYR A 87 -6.70 11.31 -32.06
CA TYR A 87 -6.64 11.17 -33.52
C TYR A 87 -7.49 12.24 -34.22
N SER A 88 -6.98 12.78 -35.32
CA SER A 88 -7.77 13.56 -36.29
C SER A 88 -8.05 12.73 -37.53
N CYS A 89 -9.30 12.77 -38.02
CA CYS A 89 -9.73 12.12 -39.25
C CYS A 89 -9.62 13.08 -40.43
N PHE A 90 -9.25 12.55 -41.60
CA PHE A 90 -9.10 13.29 -42.84
C PHE A 90 -9.71 12.50 -44.01
N PRO A 91 -10.17 13.17 -45.09
CA PRO A 91 -10.10 14.61 -45.35
C PRO A 91 -10.89 15.46 -44.34
N ALA A 92 -10.39 16.66 -44.03
CA ALA A 92 -11.10 17.61 -43.19
C ALA A 92 -12.28 18.23 -43.97
N LEU A 93 -13.22 18.88 -43.28
CA LEU A 93 -14.35 19.55 -43.92
C LEU A 93 -13.86 20.42 -45.08
N THR A 94 -14.40 20.16 -46.28
CA THR A 94 -13.98 20.78 -47.53
C THR A 94 -15.11 21.63 -48.09
N PHE A 95 -14.77 22.85 -48.48
CA PHE A 95 -15.70 23.82 -49.05
C PHE A 95 -15.38 24.05 -50.52
N ARG A 96 -16.42 24.11 -51.36
CA ARG A 96 -16.35 24.45 -52.78
C ARG A 96 -16.66 25.92 -52.97
N LEU A 97 -15.77 26.64 -53.63
CA LEU A 97 -16.03 28.00 -54.09
C LEU A 97 -16.45 28.00 -55.56
N PRO A 98 -17.34 28.91 -55.96
CA PRO A 98 -17.82 29.01 -57.34
C PRO A 98 -16.75 29.57 -58.29
N ASP A 99 -15.86 30.43 -57.80
CA ASP A 99 -14.84 31.12 -58.60
C ASP A 99 -13.56 31.36 -57.79
N ARG A 100 -12.41 31.02 -58.39
CA ARG A 100 -11.06 31.30 -57.88
C ARG A 100 -10.77 32.79 -57.72
N SER A 101 -11.42 33.68 -58.48
CA SER A 101 -11.23 35.13 -58.38
C SER A 101 -11.47 35.67 -56.95
N GLN A 102 -12.34 34.99 -56.18
CA GLN A 102 -12.60 35.36 -54.78
C GLN A 102 -11.36 35.14 -53.88
N LEU A 103 -10.50 34.16 -54.18
CA LEU A 103 -9.32 33.87 -53.36
C LEU A 103 -8.14 34.80 -53.62
N ILE A 104 -8.10 35.42 -54.79
CA ILE A 104 -7.04 36.36 -55.18
C ILE A 104 -7.40 37.81 -54.86
N SER A 105 -8.51 38.06 -54.16
CA SER A 105 -8.84 39.42 -53.71
C SER A 105 -7.77 39.91 -52.72
N GLU A 106 -7.40 41.17 -52.85
CA GLU A 106 -6.37 41.80 -52.02
C GLU A 106 -6.71 41.66 -50.52
N ALA A 107 -7.96 41.93 -50.15
CA ALA A 107 -8.44 41.82 -48.76
C ALA A 107 -8.29 40.39 -48.17
N HIS A 108 -8.57 39.34 -48.95
CA HIS A 108 -8.41 37.97 -48.45
C HIS A 108 -6.93 37.57 -48.35
N CYS A 109 -6.09 38.00 -49.30
CA CYS A 109 -4.66 37.75 -49.25
C CYS A 109 -3.97 38.50 -48.10
N GLU A 110 -4.33 39.75 -47.83
CA GLU A 110 -3.85 40.52 -46.67
C GLU A 110 -4.19 39.82 -45.35
N LEU A 111 -5.44 39.38 -45.21
CA LEU A 111 -5.92 38.69 -44.01
C LEU A 111 -5.19 37.36 -43.79
N LEU A 112 -4.94 36.59 -44.85
CA LEU A 112 -4.16 35.34 -44.75
C LEU A 112 -2.72 35.62 -44.31
N ILE A 113 -2.10 36.70 -44.78
CA ILE A 113 -0.75 37.09 -44.36
C ILE A 113 -0.74 37.55 -42.91
N ASP A 114 -1.75 38.31 -42.47
CA ASP A 114 -1.87 38.73 -41.08
C ASP A 114 -2.01 37.52 -40.13
N PHE A 115 -2.84 36.54 -40.50
CA PHE A 115 -2.96 35.27 -39.77
C PHE A 115 -1.66 34.47 -39.69
N MET A 116 -0.74 34.62 -40.64
CA MET A 116 0.57 33.96 -40.56
C MET A 116 1.51 34.65 -39.55
N LYS A 117 1.34 35.96 -39.33
CA LYS A 117 2.25 36.81 -38.54
C LYS A 117 1.76 37.04 -37.10
N ASN A 118 0.46 37.25 -36.91
CA ASN A 118 -0.10 37.74 -35.65
C ASN A 118 -1.07 36.73 -35.01
N THR A 119 -1.09 36.69 -33.67
CA THR A 119 -2.05 35.89 -32.88
C THR A 119 -3.22 36.77 -32.47
N ILE A 120 -4.44 36.40 -32.85
CA ILE A 120 -5.66 37.17 -32.56
C ILE A 120 -6.13 36.93 -31.13
N GLN A 121 -6.09 35.67 -30.68
CA GLN A 121 -6.57 35.30 -29.35
C GLN A 121 -5.80 34.14 -28.75
N CYS A 122 -5.30 34.33 -27.52
CA CYS A 122 -4.72 33.29 -26.68
C CYS A 122 -5.79 32.53 -25.90
N ALA A 123 -5.49 31.31 -25.49
CA ALA A 123 -6.29 30.60 -24.49
C ALA A 123 -6.32 31.40 -23.16
N LYS A 124 -7.40 31.29 -22.40
CA LYS A 124 -7.56 31.96 -21.09
C LYS A 124 -7.46 30.93 -19.96
N SER A 125 -6.78 31.27 -18.86
CA SER A 125 -6.80 30.47 -17.63
C SER A 125 -7.58 31.17 -16.52
N SER A 126 -8.47 30.42 -15.87
CA SER A 126 -9.27 30.86 -14.73
C SER A 126 -8.53 30.59 -13.43
N ARG A 127 -8.26 31.62 -12.62
CA ARG A 127 -7.78 31.47 -11.24
C ARG A 127 -8.51 32.44 -10.31
N TYR A 128 -9.43 31.90 -9.50
CA TYR A 128 -10.16 32.40 -8.30
C TYR A 128 -10.67 33.86 -8.22
N SER A 129 -10.26 34.78 -9.10
CA SER A 129 -10.78 36.15 -9.19
C SER A 129 -10.38 36.91 -10.47
N SER A 130 -9.53 36.37 -11.35
CA SER A 130 -9.18 37.01 -12.64
C SER A 130 -8.91 36.01 -13.77
N SER A 131 -9.22 36.44 -15.00
CA SER A 131 -8.91 35.73 -16.25
C SER A 131 -7.61 36.28 -16.82
N ILE A 132 -6.59 35.43 -16.99
CA ILE A 132 -5.29 35.82 -17.54
C ILE A 132 -5.05 35.06 -18.84
N ASP A 133 -4.40 35.71 -19.81
CA ASP A 133 -3.99 35.07 -21.06
C ASP A 133 -2.95 33.96 -20.78
N GLU A 134 -3.31 32.73 -21.12
CA GLU A 134 -2.46 31.56 -21.02
C GLU A 134 -1.60 31.43 -22.27
N THR A 135 -0.60 32.28 -22.35
CA THR A 135 0.34 32.35 -23.48
C THR A 135 1.21 31.09 -23.68
N ARG A 136 1.14 30.10 -22.76
CA ARG A 136 1.81 28.80 -22.92
C ARG A 136 0.93 27.73 -23.58
N ASP A 137 -0.36 27.99 -23.72
CA ASP A 137 -1.24 27.15 -24.51
C ASP A 137 -1.29 27.62 -25.98
N ILE A 138 -1.96 26.84 -26.82
CA ILE A 138 -2.12 27.15 -28.24
C ILE A 138 -3.07 28.34 -28.47
N ALA A 139 -2.86 29.06 -29.57
CA ALA A 139 -3.79 30.05 -30.08
C ALA A 139 -5.12 29.41 -30.53
N VAL A 140 -6.20 30.19 -30.49
CA VAL A 140 -7.54 29.76 -30.93
C VAL A 140 -7.58 29.70 -32.46
N SER A 141 -7.79 28.50 -33.02
CA SER A 141 -7.71 28.27 -34.48
C SER A 141 -8.95 28.62 -35.29
N ASP A 142 -10.06 28.95 -34.62
CA ASP A 142 -11.37 29.09 -35.29
C ASP A 142 -11.47 30.31 -36.21
N TYR A 143 -10.62 31.33 -36.01
CA TYR A 143 -10.53 32.48 -36.92
C TYR A 143 -10.14 32.05 -38.35
N VAL A 144 -9.21 31.10 -38.47
CA VAL A 144 -8.77 30.57 -39.77
C VAL A 144 -9.68 29.42 -40.22
N ARG A 145 -10.06 28.53 -39.30
CA ARG A 145 -10.77 27.28 -39.63
C ARG A 145 -12.25 27.47 -39.93
N GLN A 146 -12.89 28.45 -39.30
CA GLN A 146 -14.34 28.64 -39.35
C GLN A 146 -14.73 30.05 -39.81
N TRP A 147 -14.19 31.09 -39.16
CA TRP A 147 -14.62 32.46 -39.44
C TRP A 147 -14.22 32.93 -40.84
N TRP A 148 -12.96 32.73 -41.25
CA TRP A 148 -12.48 33.15 -42.56
C TRP A 148 -13.32 32.62 -43.73
N ILE A 149 -13.74 31.34 -43.67
CA ILE A 149 -14.49 30.72 -44.77
C ILE A 149 -15.88 31.34 -44.97
N THR A 150 -16.48 31.91 -43.92
CA THR A 150 -17.82 32.52 -43.98
C THR A 150 -17.87 33.83 -44.77
N HIS A 151 -16.72 34.39 -45.14
CA HIS A 151 -16.63 35.63 -45.90
C HIS A 151 -16.80 35.43 -47.42
N PHE A 152 -16.76 34.18 -47.90
CA PHE A 152 -16.92 33.88 -49.32
C PHE A 152 -18.39 33.77 -49.72
N GLN A 153 -18.75 34.40 -50.84
CA GLN A 153 -20.12 34.36 -51.36
C GLN A 153 -20.39 33.05 -52.11
N ASN A 154 -21.56 32.46 -51.86
CA ASN A 154 -22.01 31.21 -52.50
C ASN A 154 -21.07 30.00 -52.28
N VAL A 155 -20.32 29.99 -51.17
CA VAL A 155 -19.52 28.83 -50.75
C VAL A 155 -20.43 27.68 -50.31
N GLN A 156 -20.16 26.46 -50.75
CA GLN A 156 -20.97 25.28 -50.42
C GLN A 156 -20.09 24.17 -49.81
N PRO A 157 -20.56 23.42 -48.81
CA PRO A 157 -19.85 22.23 -48.34
C PRO A 157 -19.85 21.16 -49.45
N GLU A 158 -18.69 20.57 -49.73
CA GLU A 158 -18.56 19.53 -50.76
C GLU A 158 -18.99 18.17 -50.18
N ASN A 159 -20.15 17.66 -50.59
CA ASN A 159 -20.75 16.43 -50.05
C ASN A 159 -20.12 15.12 -50.58
N ALA A 160 -19.05 15.18 -51.38
CA ALA A 160 -18.36 14.01 -51.93
C ALA A 160 -17.58 13.16 -50.90
N MET A 161 -17.73 13.43 -49.59
CA MET A 161 -17.01 12.72 -48.53
C MET A 161 -17.40 11.24 -48.37
N ALA A 162 -18.56 10.80 -48.88
CA ALA A 162 -19.02 9.41 -48.73
C ALA A 162 -18.19 8.39 -49.54
N THR A 163 -17.47 8.82 -50.58
CA THR A 163 -16.72 7.95 -51.51
C THR A 163 -15.20 8.00 -51.37
N MET A 164 -14.65 8.87 -50.50
CA MET A 164 -13.20 9.03 -50.33
C MET A 164 -12.61 8.10 -49.25
N VAL A 165 -11.35 7.67 -49.45
CA VAL A 165 -10.64 6.83 -48.48
C VAL A 165 -10.21 7.67 -47.27
N ASN A 166 -10.92 7.50 -46.16
CA ASN A 166 -10.62 8.19 -44.90
C ASN A 166 -9.33 7.68 -44.26
N PHE A 167 -8.56 8.59 -43.65
CA PHE A 167 -7.38 8.25 -42.86
C PHE A 167 -7.28 9.06 -41.58
N GLN A 168 -6.52 8.52 -40.61
CA GLN A 168 -6.32 9.15 -39.32
C GLN A 168 -4.86 9.57 -39.10
N LYS A 169 -4.66 10.71 -38.45
CA LYS A 169 -3.36 11.14 -37.92
C LYS A 169 -3.43 11.17 -36.39
N LYS A 170 -2.50 10.45 -35.76
CA LYS A 170 -2.32 10.44 -34.31
C LYS A 170 -1.60 11.70 -33.86
N HIS A 171 -2.22 12.46 -32.95
CA HIS A 171 -1.57 13.51 -32.20
C HIS A 171 -0.63 12.85 -31.19
N ARG A 172 0.65 13.18 -31.28
CA ARG A 172 1.67 12.70 -30.35
C ARG A 172 2.38 13.89 -29.70
N ASP A 173 1.70 15.01 -29.54
CA ASP A 173 2.28 16.19 -28.95
C ASP A 173 2.75 15.89 -27.51
N GLN A 174 3.82 16.53 -27.07
CA GLN A 174 4.39 16.36 -25.75
C GLN A 174 4.80 17.73 -25.25
N ILE A 175 4.17 18.16 -24.16
CA ILE A 175 4.41 19.46 -23.55
C ILE A 175 5.52 19.25 -22.53
N ARG A 176 6.72 19.71 -22.86
CA ARG A 176 7.90 19.61 -21.99
C ARG A 176 8.42 21.02 -21.70
N TRP A 177 8.80 21.29 -20.47
CA TRP A 177 9.44 22.56 -20.13
C TRP A 177 10.49 22.33 -19.04
N ASN A 178 11.56 23.12 -19.08
CA ASN A 178 12.54 23.24 -17.99
C ASN A 178 13.05 24.69 -18.02
N ASP A 179 12.63 25.52 -17.06
CA ASP A 179 12.95 26.96 -16.99
C ASP A 179 12.81 27.75 -18.31
N ALA A 180 11.75 27.47 -19.07
CA ALA A 180 11.46 28.14 -20.34
C ALA A 180 10.17 28.98 -20.27
N SER A 181 10.13 30.08 -21.04
CA SER A 181 8.95 30.95 -21.16
C SER A 181 7.79 30.25 -21.88
N LEU A 182 8.09 29.54 -22.98
CA LEU A 182 7.18 28.71 -23.76
C LEU A 182 7.56 27.22 -23.60
N PRO A 183 6.57 26.31 -23.52
CA PRO A 183 6.87 24.89 -23.50
C PRO A 183 7.34 24.40 -24.86
N PHE A 184 8.23 23.41 -24.87
CA PHE A 184 8.50 22.62 -26.05
C PHE A 184 7.23 21.84 -26.43
N ARG A 185 6.84 21.96 -27.70
CA ARG A 185 5.78 21.20 -28.35
C ARG A 185 6.28 20.62 -29.66
N ARG A 186 5.59 19.61 -30.17
CA ARG A 186 5.94 19.04 -31.49
C ARG A 186 5.57 20.01 -32.60
N SER A 187 6.40 20.04 -33.65
CA SER A 187 6.19 20.91 -34.81
C SER A 187 4.81 20.70 -35.45
N GLY A 188 4.01 21.76 -35.45
CA GLY A 188 2.73 21.81 -36.17
C GLY A 188 2.93 21.71 -37.68
N LEU A 189 3.94 22.40 -38.23
CA LEU A 189 4.32 22.32 -39.64
C LEU A 189 4.54 20.86 -40.11
N TRP A 190 5.24 20.06 -39.31
CA TRP A 190 5.45 18.64 -39.62
C TRP A 190 4.14 17.83 -39.63
N MET A 191 3.17 18.18 -38.77
CA MET A 191 1.84 17.57 -38.81
C MET A 191 1.10 17.95 -40.10
N THR A 192 1.19 19.21 -40.51
CA THR A 192 0.61 19.71 -41.76
C THR A 192 1.21 19.00 -42.97
N ILE A 193 2.54 18.93 -43.09
CA ILE A 193 3.24 18.24 -44.20
C ILE A 193 2.76 16.78 -44.34
N LYS A 194 2.73 16.05 -43.21
CA LYS A 194 2.26 14.66 -43.20
C LYS A 194 0.82 14.50 -43.64
N THR A 195 -0.03 15.49 -43.41
CA THR A 195 -1.46 15.46 -43.72
C THR A 195 -1.67 15.79 -45.19
N VAL A 196 -1.02 16.84 -45.69
CA VAL A 196 -1.05 17.24 -47.10
C VAL A 196 -0.53 16.12 -48.01
N LEU A 197 0.68 15.60 -47.76
CA LEU A 197 1.26 14.54 -48.59
C LEU A 197 0.40 13.26 -48.61
N HIS A 198 -0.25 12.93 -47.50
CA HIS A 198 -1.13 11.77 -47.43
C HIS A 198 -2.45 12.01 -48.17
N THR A 199 -2.97 13.23 -48.12
CA THR A 199 -4.18 13.62 -48.85
C THR A 199 -3.93 13.57 -50.36
N ILE A 200 -2.84 14.18 -50.85
CA ILE A 200 -2.50 14.20 -52.27
C ILE A 200 -2.28 12.78 -52.80
N THR A 201 -1.50 11.95 -52.10
CA THR A 201 -1.24 10.57 -52.51
C THR A 201 -2.49 9.70 -52.54
N ILE A 202 -3.39 9.83 -51.56
CA ILE A 202 -4.67 9.10 -51.56
C ILE A 202 -5.58 9.59 -52.68
N LYS A 203 -5.67 10.90 -52.91
CA LYS A 203 -6.51 11.45 -53.99
C LYS A 203 -6.05 11.02 -55.38
N ARG A 204 -4.73 10.90 -55.58
CA ARG A 204 -4.15 10.53 -56.88
C ARG A 204 -4.04 9.01 -57.11
N LEU A 205 -3.86 8.22 -56.05
CA LEU A 205 -3.53 6.78 -56.15
C LEU A 205 -4.49 5.87 -55.36
N GLY A 206 -5.60 6.41 -54.85
CA GLY A 206 -6.57 5.68 -54.06
C GLY A 206 -5.96 5.00 -52.83
N ARG A 207 -6.35 3.75 -52.57
CA ARG A 207 -5.86 2.95 -51.42
C ARG A 207 -4.34 2.74 -51.46
N VAL A 208 -3.74 2.61 -52.65
CA VAL A 208 -2.29 2.44 -52.83
C VAL A 208 -1.52 3.69 -52.41
N GLY A 209 -2.14 4.88 -52.49
CA GLY A 209 -1.56 6.15 -52.04
C GLY A 209 -1.09 6.15 -50.58
N THR A 210 -1.76 5.37 -49.71
CA THR A 210 -1.32 5.21 -48.31
C THR A 210 0.05 4.52 -48.20
N ILE A 211 0.35 3.57 -49.08
CA ILE A 211 1.63 2.86 -49.13
C ILE A 211 2.71 3.81 -49.63
N VAL A 212 2.44 4.52 -50.73
CA VAL A 212 3.34 5.52 -51.33
C VAL A 212 3.71 6.62 -50.33
N TYR A 213 2.74 7.21 -49.63
CA TYR A 213 2.98 8.18 -48.57
C TYR A 213 3.86 7.63 -47.44
N LYS A 214 3.58 6.40 -46.98
CA LYS A 214 4.36 5.79 -45.89
C LYS A 214 5.81 5.52 -46.32
N LEU A 215 6.02 5.11 -47.57
CA LEU A 215 7.36 4.96 -48.14
C LEU A 215 8.07 6.30 -48.25
N LEU A 216 7.43 7.34 -48.81
CA LEU A 216 8.00 8.69 -48.93
C LEU A 216 8.46 9.26 -47.58
N ILE A 217 7.61 9.20 -46.54
CA ILE A 217 7.99 9.65 -45.20
C ILE A 217 9.11 8.80 -44.60
N THR A 218 9.15 7.50 -44.91
CA THR A 218 10.21 6.62 -44.39
C THR A 218 11.53 6.91 -45.09
N LEU A 219 11.52 7.10 -46.41
CA LEU A 219 12.67 7.51 -47.21
C LEU A 219 13.24 8.85 -46.73
N PHE A 220 12.38 9.88 -46.57
CA PHE A 220 12.79 11.19 -46.06
C PHE A 220 13.45 11.11 -44.68
N LEU A 221 12.89 10.32 -43.76
CA LEU A 221 13.49 10.13 -42.44
C LEU A 221 14.83 9.39 -42.51
N THR A 222 14.95 8.36 -43.35
CA THR A 222 16.20 7.63 -43.58
C THR A 222 17.28 8.56 -44.16
N ASP A 223 16.91 9.40 -45.12
CA ASP A 223 17.82 10.35 -45.77
C ASP A 223 18.35 11.41 -44.80
N ILE A 224 17.48 11.99 -43.95
CA ILE A 224 17.92 12.90 -42.88
C ILE A 224 18.93 12.22 -41.94
N ILE A 225 18.65 10.97 -41.53
CA ILE A 225 19.54 10.23 -40.64
C ILE A 225 20.87 9.95 -41.35
N TYR A 226 20.82 9.52 -42.61
CA TYR A 226 21.99 9.23 -43.43
C TYR A 226 22.90 10.46 -43.57
N ASN A 227 22.34 11.59 -43.99
CA ASN A 227 23.08 12.84 -44.19
C ASN A 227 23.65 13.40 -42.88
N ARG A 228 22.90 13.31 -41.77
CA ARG A 228 23.38 13.75 -40.45
C ARG A 228 24.50 12.86 -39.91
N GLN A 229 24.40 11.54 -40.08
CA GLN A 229 25.41 10.60 -39.63
C GLN A 229 26.75 10.77 -40.37
N HIS A 230 26.69 11.15 -41.64
CA HIS A 230 27.87 11.40 -42.48
C HIS A 230 28.34 12.86 -42.47
N SER A 231 27.67 13.77 -41.75
CA SER A 231 28.11 15.16 -41.59
C SER A 231 29.27 15.29 -40.61
N VAL A 232 30.25 16.14 -40.94
CA VAL A 232 31.46 16.37 -40.13
C VAL A 232 31.17 17.20 -38.87
N ASP A 233 30.18 18.10 -38.95
CA ASP A 233 29.93 19.12 -37.92
C ASP A 233 28.98 18.67 -36.80
N CYS A 234 28.20 17.59 -36.98
CA CYS A 234 27.21 17.17 -35.97
C CYS A 234 26.76 15.71 -36.12
N ARG A 235 27.50 14.77 -35.52
CA ARG A 235 27.10 13.34 -35.48
C ARG A 235 25.98 13.10 -34.47
N ILE A 236 25.02 12.24 -34.83
CA ILE A 236 23.94 11.81 -33.95
C ILE A 236 24.54 10.89 -32.86
N SER A 237 24.14 11.05 -31.60
CA SER A 237 24.58 10.14 -30.55
C SER A 237 24.10 8.72 -30.82
N ILE A 238 24.88 7.71 -30.41
CA ILE A 238 24.58 6.30 -30.68
C ILE A 238 23.17 5.91 -30.17
N ASP A 239 22.77 6.39 -28.99
CA ASP A 239 21.45 6.11 -28.42
C ASP A 239 20.30 6.71 -29.26
N GLN A 240 20.45 7.97 -29.69
CA GLN A 240 19.46 8.62 -30.57
C GLN A 240 19.41 7.94 -31.94
N LEU A 241 20.56 7.54 -32.47
CA LEU A 241 20.68 6.80 -33.72
C LEU A 241 19.94 5.45 -33.64
N MET A 242 20.15 4.68 -32.58
CA MET A 242 19.45 3.40 -32.36
C MET A 242 17.92 3.59 -32.29
N HIS A 243 17.44 4.62 -31.61
CA HIS A 243 16.01 4.95 -31.56
C HIS A 243 15.45 5.32 -32.94
N CYS A 244 16.21 6.08 -33.74
CA CYS A 244 15.88 6.42 -35.11
C CYS A 244 15.82 5.19 -36.03
N LEU A 245 16.82 4.30 -35.98
CA LEU A 245 16.85 3.05 -36.77
C LEU A 245 15.67 2.13 -36.41
N ARG A 246 15.41 1.91 -35.11
CA ARG A 246 14.23 1.14 -34.65
C ARG A 246 12.92 1.70 -35.21
N LYS A 247 12.80 3.02 -35.34
CA LYS A 247 11.61 3.68 -35.90
C LYS A 247 11.47 3.47 -37.40
N ILE A 248 12.57 3.45 -38.15
CA ILE A 248 12.57 3.11 -39.59
C ILE A 248 12.18 1.65 -39.80
N VAL A 249 12.80 0.72 -39.07
CA VAL A 249 12.47 -0.72 -39.14
C VAL A 249 10.99 -0.98 -38.83
N ARG A 250 10.46 -0.39 -37.74
CA ARG A 250 9.02 -0.49 -37.41
C ARG A 250 8.11 0.07 -38.51
N ARG A 251 8.55 1.10 -39.24
CA ARG A 251 7.78 1.66 -40.37
C ARG A 251 7.82 0.73 -41.58
N LEU A 252 8.97 0.14 -41.91
CA LEU A 252 9.09 -0.86 -42.97
C LEU A 252 8.18 -2.06 -42.69
N ASN A 253 8.21 -2.63 -41.48
CA ASN A 253 7.31 -3.71 -41.09
C ASN A 253 5.83 -3.33 -41.20
N LYS A 254 5.47 -2.06 -40.88
CA LYS A 254 4.10 -1.57 -41.05
C LYS A 254 3.71 -1.46 -42.53
N ILE A 255 4.66 -1.09 -43.40
CA ILE A 255 4.44 -1.04 -44.84
C ILE A 255 4.28 -2.46 -45.39
N ASP A 256 5.12 -3.42 -44.97
CA ASP A 256 5.02 -4.83 -45.37
C ASP A 256 3.66 -5.45 -45.04
N ARG A 257 3.13 -5.20 -43.84
CA ARG A 257 1.79 -5.68 -43.45
C ARG A 257 0.66 -5.12 -44.31
N ILE A 258 0.79 -3.87 -44.79
CA ILE A 258 -0.22 -3.24 -45.65
C ILE A 258 -0.08 -3.76 -47.08
N CYS A 259 1.17 -4.00 -47.50
CA CYS A 259 1.47 -4.67 -48.74
C CYS A 259 0.82 -6.08 -48.78
N SER A 260 0.94 -6.89 -47.72
CA SER A 260 0.30 -8.22 -47.70
C SER A 260 -1.23 -8.24 -47.93
N ASN A 261 -1.92 -7.11 -47.71
CA ASN A 261 -3.39 -7.03 -47.72
C ASN A 261 -3.98 -6.23 -48.90
N THR A 262 -3.18 -5.84 -49.90
CA THR A 262 -3.64 -4.99 -51.01
C THR A 262 -3.03 -5.50 -52.33
N GLU A 263 -3.76 -5.56 -53.44
CA GLU A 263 -3.16 -5.78 -54.76
C GLU A 263 -2.62 -4.46 -55.34
N TYR A 264 -1.35 -4.44 -55.77
CA TYR A 264 -0.66 -3.22 -56.26
C TYR A 264 0.13 -3.44 -57.55
N GLY A 265 -0.38 -4.32 -58.43
CA GLY A 265 0.08 -4.66 -59.79
C GLY A 265 1.34 -3.94 -60.29
N GLU A 266 1.17 -2.77 -60.91
CA GLU A 266 2.24 -2.02 -61.60
C GLU A 266 3.25 -1.30 -60.69
N ILE A 267 2.92 -1.05 -59.42
CA ILE A 267 3.76 -0.27 -58.48
C ILE A 267 4.65 -1.18 -57.61
N LYS A 268 4.49 -2.51 -57.74
CA LYS A 268 5.18 -3.52 -56.96
C LYS A 268 6.71 -3.40 -57.05
N CYS A 269 7.27 -3.30 -58.25
CA CYS A 269 8.72 -3.16 -58.46
C CYS A 269 9.26 -1.90 -57.78
N TRP A 270 8.63 -0.74 -57.98
CA TRP A 270 9.02 0.52 -57.33
C TRP A 270 8.99 0.44 -55.79
N ILE A 271 7.99 -0.24 -55.21
CA ILE A 271 7.91 -0.45 -53.75
C ILE A 271 9.09 -1.29 -53.26
N TYR A 272 9.47 -2.34 -53.99
CA TYR A 272 10.61 -3.18 -53.64
C TYR A 272 11.92 -2.42 -53.78
N ASP A 273 12.13 -1.69 -54.88
CA ASP A 273 13.34 -0.90 -55.13
C ASP A 273 13.56 0.17 -54.06
N VAL A 274 12.50 0.88 -53.67
CA VAL A 274 12.57 1.91 -52.61
C VAL A 274 12.84 1.26 -51.24
N LYS A 275 12.23 0.11 -50.94
CA LYS A 275 12.52 -0.64 -49.70
C LYS A 275 13.96 -1.12 -49.66
N ASP A 276 14.48 -1.60 -50.78
CA ASP A 276 15.86 -2.06 -50.90
C ASP A 276 16.85 -0.89 -50.73
N ARG A 277 16.59 0.24 -51.39
CA ARG A 277 17.36 1.48 -51.18
C ARG A 277 17.38 1.92 -49.72
N ILE A 278 16.24 1.88 -49.03
CA ILE A 278 16.17 2.18 -47.60
C ILE A 278 16.99 1.18 -46.78
N LYS A 279 16.93 -0.12 -47.08
CA LYS A 279 17.73 -1.15 -46.40
C LYS A 279 19.23 -0.95 -46.62
N ASN A 280 19.66 -0.67 -47.84
CA ASN A 280 21.06 -0.41 -48.18
C ASN A 280 21.57 0.84 -47.46
N GLN A 281 20.78 1.92 -47.42
CA GLN A 281 21.11 3.10 -46.61
C GLN A 281 21.19 2.77 -45.11
N LEU A 282 20.30 1.92 -44.57
CA LEU A 282 20.38 1.51 -43.17
C LEU A 282 21.67 0.75 -42.85
N TYR A 283 22.12 -0.14 -43.75
CA TYR A 283 23.39 -0.85 -43.59
C TYR A 283 24.59 0.11 -43.55
N SER A 284 24.58 1.18 -44.35
CA SER A 284 25.64 2.21 -44.31
C SER A 284 25.59 3.14 -43.08
N ILE A 285 24.44 3.24 -42.41
CA ILE A 285 24.25 4.08 -41.22
C ILE A 285 24.60 3.32 -39.92
N LEU A 286 24.49 1.99 -39.95
CA LEU A 286 24.74 1.13 -38.79
C LEU A 286 26.20 1.27 -38.35
N PRO A 287 26.47 1.68 -37.09
CA PRO A 287 27.83 1.68 -36.59
C PRO A 287 28.35 0.23 -36.55
N ASP A 288 29.61 0.02 -36.92
CA ASP A 288 30.28 -1.28 -36.80
C ASP A 288 30.50 -1.56 -35.30
N VAL A 289 29.59 -2.32 -34.69
CA VAL A 289 29.61 -2.55 -33.23
C VAL A 289 29.80 -4.03 -32.95
N HIS A 290 30.91 -4.34 -32.30
CA HIS A 290 31.40 -5.67 -31.88
C HIS A 290 30.38 -6.62 -31.21
N TRP A 291 29.24 -6.14 -30.71
CA TRP A 291 28.25 -6.96 -30.00
C TRP A 291 27.47 -7.93 -30.90
N GLN A 292 27.44 -7.71 -32.22
CA GLN A 292 26.87 -8.68 -33.18
C GLN A 292 27.74 -9.95 -33.30
N ASN A 293 29.05 -9.86 -33.01
CA ASN A 293 29.96 -11.01 -32.97
C ASN A 293 29.84 -11.80 -31.67
N THR A 294 29.39 -11.16 -30.58
CA THR A 294 29.23 -11.80 -29.27
C THR A 294 28.00 -12.72 -29.21
N LEU A 295 26.93 -12.41 -29.97
CA LEU A 295 25.76 -13.28 -30.08
C LEU A 295 26.02 -14.58 -30.88
N ARG A 296 27.01 -14.59 -31.78
CA ARG A 296 27.48 -15.81 -32.47
C ARG A 296 28.37 -16.70 -31.59
N ARG A 297 29.01 -16.17 -30.55
CA ARG A 297 29.91 -16.94 -29.65
C ARG A 297 29.18 -17.67 -28.51
N ASN A 298 27.94 -17.31 -28.22
CA ASN A 298 27.19 -17.89 -27.10
C ASN A 298 26.40 -19.16 -27.47
N GLU A 299 26.56 -19.69 -28.69
CA GLU A 299 26.03 -21.01 -29.08
C GLU A 299 27.06 -22.15 -28.88
N GLU A 300 28.33 -21.86 -28.55
CA GLU A 300 29.42 -22.85 -28.52
C GLU A 300 29.78 -23.42 -27.13
N HIS A 301 29.14 -22.96 -26.04
CA HIS A 301 29.47 -23.41 -24.67
C HIS A 301 28.32 -24.16 -23.98
N LEU A 302 28.06 -25.37 -24.46
CA LEU A 302 27.27 -26.39 -23.77
C LEU A 302 27.86 -27.75 -24.11
N HIS A 303 28.87 -28.25 -23.38
CA HIS A 303 29.14 -29.70 -23.30
C HIS A 303 29.91 -30.10 -22.04
N LEU A 304 29.49 -31.26 -21.52
CA LEU A 304 29.77 -31.89 -20.24
C LEU A 304 31.23 -32.28 -19.99
N SER A 305 31.56 -32.29 -18.70
CA SER A 305 32.69 -32.97 -18.06
C SER A 305 32.77 -34.47 -18.35
N THR A 306 33.98 -34.97 -18.63
CA THR A 306 34.35 -36.38 -18.40
C THR A 306 35.71 -36.43 -17.72
N VAL A 307 35.74 -37.01 -16.52
CA VAL A 307 36.94 -37.26 -15.71
C VAL A 307 37.52 -38.60 -16.13
N GLN A 308 38.81 -38.63 -16.47
CA GLN A 308 39.63 -39.84 -16.45
C GLN A 308 41.05 -39.47 -15.98
N SER A 309 41.46 -40.00 -14.84
CA SER A 309 42.85 -40.38 -14.65
C SER A 309 42.94 -41.47 -13.58
N SER A 310 43.36 -42.64 -14.05
CA SER A 310 43.77 -43.84 -13.34
C SER A 310 44.87 -43.60 -12.31
N VAL A 311 44.76 -44.25 -11.15
CA VAL A 311 45.87 -44.44 -10.20
C VAL A 311 46.14 -45.93 -10.09
N ASN A 312 47.40 -46.31 -10.18
CA ASN A 312 47.88 -47.68 -10.13
C ASN A 312 48.76 -47.88 -8.88
N ARG A 313 48.55 -49.04 -8.24
CA ARG A 313 49.41 -49.80 -7.30
C ARG A 313 49.40 -49.49 -5.78
N LEU A 314 48.77 -50.45 -5.09
CA LEU A 314 49.22 -51.21 -3.89
C LEU A 314 50.68 -50.96 -3.48
N GLU A 315 51.03 -50.75 -2.20
CA GLU A 315 51.02 -51.76 -1.12
C GLU A 315 51.20 -51.10 0.29
N THR A 316 50.40 -51.58 1.26
CA THR A 316 50.77 -51.90 2.65
C THR A 316 51.26 -50.80 3.62
N TYR A 317 50.37 -50.25 4.46
CA TYR A 317 50.73 -49.81 5.82
C TYR A 317 49.61 -50.09 6.84
N THR A 318 49.99 -50.80 7.89
CA THR A 318 49.25 -51.01 9.14
C THR A 318 48.73 -49.68 9.71
N HIS A 319 47.42 -49.46 9.70
CA HIS A 319 46.80 -48.27 10.27
C HIS A 319 46.79 -48.34 11.80
N THR A 320 47.70 -47.63 12.46
CA THR A 320 47.48 -47.19 13.84
C THR A 320 46.35 -46.17 13.83
N CYS A 321 45.22 -46.49 14.45
CA CYS A 321 44.09 -45.57 14.57
C CYS A 321 44.45 -44.39 15.50
N ILE A 322 45.10 -43.35 14.99
CA ILE A 322 45.64 -42.24 15.79
C ILE A 322 44.49 -41.37 16.29
N GLN A 323 43.46 -41.15 15.46
CA GLN A 323 42.30 -40.35 15.86
C GLN A 323 41.49 -41.06 16.95
N LEU A 324 41.33 -42.39 16.84
CA LEU A 324 40.70 -43.21 17.88
C LEU A 324 41.49 -43.19 19.20
N LYS A 325 42.82 -43.37 19.15
CA LYS A 325 43.68 -43.28 20.35
C LYS A 325 43.64 -41.91 21.01
N THR A 326 43.52 -40.84 20.21
CA THR A 326 43.41 -39.47 20.73
C THR A 326 42.05 -39.23 21.38
N TYR A 327 40.98 -39.82 20.82
CA TYR A 327 39.63 -39.79 21.38
C TYR A 327 39.50 -40.61 22.67
N THR A 328 40.03 -41.84 22.71
CA THR A 328 39.97 -42.73 23.90
C THR A 328 40.87 -42.27 25.05
N ASN A 329 41.91 -41.48 24.76
CA ASN A 329 42.84 -40.97 25.78
C ASN A 329 42.46 -39.58 26.32
N GLN A 330 41.34 -39.00 25.90
CA GLN A 330 40.86 -37.77 26.54
C GLN A 330 40.32 -38.12 27.95
N PRO A 331 40.86 -37.53 29.03
CA PRO A 331 40.25 -37.68 30.33
C PRO A 331 38.85 -37.07 30.27
N PHE A 332 37.82 -37.86 30.58
CA PHE A 332 36.49 -37.34 30.87
C PHE A 332 36.62 -36.41 32.08
N LEU A 333 36.86 -35.12 31.83
CA LEU A 333 37.01 -34.11 32.87
C LEU A 333 35.67 -34.00 33.60
N SER A 334 35.68 -34.45 34.86
CA SER A 334 34.71 -34.07 35.87
C SER A 334 34.62 -32.55 35.91
N PHE A 335 33.51 -32.00 35.41
CA PHE A 335 33.30 -30.56 35.42
C PHE A 335 33.08 -30.09 36.85
N HIS A 336 34.05 -29.32 37.34
CA HIS A 336 33.83 -28.34 38.40
C HIS A 336 32.79 -27.31 37.95
N GLN A 337 31.93 -26.94 38.89
CA GLN A 337 30.90 -25.92 38.78
C GLN A 337 31.48 -24.61 38.21
N ALA A 338 31.15 -24.32 36.96
CA ALA A 338 31.14 -22.94 36.47
C ALA A 338 29.72 -22.40 36.71
N SER A 339 29.50 -21.86 37.90
CA SER A 339 28.37 -20.98 38.19
C SER A 339 28.49 -19.74 37.31
N ASN A 340 27.97 -19.81 36.09
CA ASN A 340 27.64 -18.61 35.33
C ASN A 340 26.41 -17.99 36.01
N SER A 341 26.66 -17.17 37.02
CA SER A 341 25.73 -16.15 37.45
C SER A 341 25.48 -15.24 36.26
N ILE A 342 24.38 -15.49 35.54
CA ILE A 342 23.77 -14.46 34.72
C ILE A 342 23.35 -13.38 35.71
N ASP A 343 24.00 -12.23 35.62
CA ASP A 343 23.73 -11.04 36.42
C ASP A 343 22.24 -10.68 36.29
N ALA A 344 21.45 -11.08 37.27
CA ALA A 344 20.08 -10.64 37.50
C ALA A 344 20.08 -9.30 38.25
N LYS A 345 20.95 -8.37 37.82
CA LYS A 345 21.09 -7.01 38.36
C LYS A 345 21.05 -5.97 37.24
N ALA A 346 19.97 -5.98 36.49
CA ALA A 346 19.40 -4.79 35.90
C ALA A 346 17.90 -5.03 35.90
N LEU A 347 17.14 -4.24 36.66
CA LEU A 347 15.67 -4.12 36.74
C LEU A 347 15.22 -4.01 38.20
N THR A 348 15.79 -3.06 38.92
CA THR A 348 15.12 -2.46 40.07
C THR A 348 15.35 -0.96 39.99
N GLU A 349 14.27 -0.21 40.23
CA GLU A 349 14.18 1.25 40.26
C GLU A 349 13.84 1.95 38.94
N ASN A 350 12.55 1.93 38.58
CA ASN A 350 11.74 3.15 38.75
C ASN A 350 10.27 2.90 38.38
N ARG A 351 9.40 3.33 39.30
CA ARG A 351 7.95 3.37 39.09
C ARG A 351 7.63 4.49 38.07
N LEU A 352 6.74 4.17 37.12
CA LEU A 352 6.07 5.08 36.18
C LEU A 352 6.88 5.70 35.00
N SER A 353 7.37 4.86 34.09
CA SER A 353 7.70 5.23 32.70
C SER A 353 7.34 4.13 31.68
N SER A 354 6.23 3.43 31.91
CA SER A 354 5.87 2.16 31.26
C SER A 354 5.19 2.29 29.89
N VAL A 355 5.61 3.25 29.07
CA VAL A 355 5.32 3.24 27.61
C VAL A 355 6.64 3.02 26.86
N ASP A 356 7.69 3.73 27.28
CA ASP A 356 9.03 3.62 26.69
C ASP A 356 9.70 2.26 26.98
N LEU A 357 9.36 1.60 28.10
CA LEU A 357 9.87 0.27 28.45
C LEU A 357 9.33 -0.86 27.54
N PHE A 358 8.09 -0.75 27.04
CA PHE A 358 7.50 -1.78 26.17
C PHE A 358 8.00 -1.70 24.72
N ILE A 359 8.38 -0.49 24.28
CA ILE A 359 8.91 -0.25 22.92
C ILE A 359 10.39 -0.67 22.83
N GLY A 360 11.12 -0.69 23.95
CA GLY A 360 12.55 -0.99 24.00
C GLY A 360 12.96 -2.47 24.19
N GLN A 361 12.06 -3.36 24.60
CA GLN A 361 12.41 -4.76 24.93
C GLN A 361 12.17 -5.74 23.78
N SER A 362 13.21 -5.96 22.99
CA SER A 362 13.44 -7.07 22.03
C SER A 362 12.36 -7.32 20.95
N GLN A 363 12.80 -7.30 19.69
CA GLN A 363 12.01 -7.63 18.50
C GLN A 363 11.38 -9.05 18.47
N LYS A 364 11.49 -9.86 19.54
CA LYS A 364 11.09 -11.28 19.54
C LYS A 364 9.67 -11.55 20.04
N ASP A 365 9.03 -10.67 20.82
CA ASP A 365 7.69 -10.90 21.43
C ASP A 365 6.69 -9.74 21.19
N THR A 366 6.63 -9.18 19.97
CA THR A 366 5.83 -7.98 19.64
C THR A 366 4.33 -8.13 19.89
N GLY A 367 3.75 -9.31 19.69
CA GLY A 367 2.30 -9.55 19.83
C GLY A 367 1.76 -9.49 21.26
N ILE A 368 2.43 -10.17 22.21
CA ILE A 368 2.02 -10.19 23.62
C ILE A 368 2.15 -8.79 24.24
N SER A 369 3.23 -8.07 23.91
CA SER A 369 3.42 -6.70 24.37
C SER A 369 2.33 -5.76 23.87
N LEU A 370 1.92 -5.91 22.60
CA LEU A 370 0.81 -5.14 22.03
C LEU A 370 -0.51 -5.41 22.77
N ILE A 371 -0.84 -6.69 23.01
CA ILE A 371 -2.06 -7.07 23.73
C ILE A 371 -2.06 -6.53 25.17
N LYS A 372 -0.92 -6.58 25.86
CA LYS A 372 -0.77 -5.99 27.21
C LYS A 372 -1.08 -4.50 27.21
N LEU A 373 -0.60 -3.78 26.21
CA LEU A 373 -0.87 -2.36 26.05
C LEU A 373 -2.36 -2.09 25.79
N GLU A 374 -3.00 -2.87 24.92
CA GLU A 374 -4.44 -2.78 24.63
C GLU A 374 -5.25 -2.96 25.92
N ILE A 375 -5.08 -4.08 26.63
CA ILE A 375 -5.80 -4.38 27.88
C ILE A 375 -5.54 -3.32 28.96
N TRP A 376 -4.32 -2.78 29.03
CA TRP A 376 -4.00 -1.70 29.96
C TRP A 376 -4.77 -0.41 29.63
N PHE A 377 -4.84 -0.02 28.35
CA PHE A 377 -5.61 1.15 27.93
C PHE A 377 -7.11 0.97 28.15
N GLU A 378 -7.63 -0.23 27.88
CA GLU A 378 -9.02 -0.58 28.14
C GLU A 378 -9.40 -0.35 29.61
N SER A 379 -8.49 -0.69 30.54
CA SER A 379 -8.75 -0.55 31.98
C SER A 379 -8.40 0.83 32.58
N GLN A 380 -7.57 1.65 31.93
CA GLN A 380 -7.02 2.89 32.52
C GLN A 380 -7.21 4.18 31.70
N SER A 381 -7.78 4.10 30.49
CA SER A 381 -7.86 5.25 29.55
C SER A 381 -8.56 6.50 30.12
N GLU A 382 -9.72 6.36 30.77
CA GLU A 382 -10.44 7.50 31.36
C GLU A 382 -9.72 8.05 32.62
N ASN A 383 -8.98 7.20 33.35
CA ASN A 383 -8.23 7.61 34.54
C ASN A 383 -6.95 8.37 34.16
N TYR A 384 -6.27 8.00 33.07
CA TYR A 384 -4.98 8.59 32.68
C TYR A 384 -5.06 10.11 32.47
N LEU A 385 -6.07 10.59 31.73
CA LEU A 385 -6.24 12.03 31.46
C LEU A 385 -6.75 12.81 32.68
N ASN A 386 -7.44 12.16 33.60
CA ASN A 386 -8.03 12.78 34.79
C ASN A 386 -7.14 12.72 36.04
N CYS A 387 -6.08 11.93 36.04
CA CYS A 387 -5.26 11.68 37.21
C CYS A 387 -4.44 12.93 37.60
N SER A 388 -4.80 13.57 38.72
CA SER A 388 -4.14 14.77 39.24
C SER A 388 -2.75 14.49 39.83
N SER A 389 -2.38 13.23 40.06
CA SER A 389 -1.09 12.86 40.68
C SER A 389 0.10 12.90 39.72
N PHE A 390 -0.11 13.14 38.42
CA PHE A 390 0.99 13.33 37.46
C PHE A 390 1.48 14.79 37.48
N SER A 391 2.78 14.99 37.73
CA SER A 391 3.45 16.30 37.73
C SER A 391 3.47 17.03 36.38
N ALA A 392 3.03 16.36 35.30
CA ALA A 392 2.98 16.91 33.95
C ALA A 392 1.76 17.82 33.75
N SER A 393 1.97 18.96 33.07
CA SER A 393 0.90 19.85 32.62
C SER A 393 -0.09 19.11 31.70
N GLU A 394 -1.32 19.63 31.58
CA GLU A 394 -2.35 18.99 30.76
C GLU A 394 -1.91 18.81 29.30
N GLY A 395 -1.32 19.84 28.68
CA GLY A 395 -0.79 19.75 27.31
C GLY A 395 0.29 18.66 27.13
N GLU A 396 1.12 18.40 28.15
CA GLU A 396 2.14 17.34 28.09
C GLU A 396 1.50 15.94 28.13
N ARG A 397 0.36 15.78 28.81
CA ARG A 397 -0.38 14.51 28.84
C ARG A 397 -1.00 14.19 27.46
N TYR A 398 -1.58 15.20 26.79
CA TYR A 398 -2.08 15.06 25.42
C TYR A 398 -0.96 14.69 24.45
N LYS A 399 0.22 15.32 24.58
CA LYS A 399 1.37 15.04 23.73
C LYS A 399 1.89 13.61 23.91
N LYS A 400 2.00 13.14 25.16
CA LYS A 400 2.38 11.75 25.46
C LYS A 400 1.37 10.75 24.87
N LEU A 401 0.07 11.04 24.99
CA LEU A 401 -0.97 10.17 24.43
C LEU A 401 -0.96 10.17 22.89
N SER A 402 -0.70 11.31 22.26
CA SER A 402 -0.54 11.41 20.80
C SER A 402 0.64 10.59 20.28
N ASN A 403 1.82 10.74 20.91
CA ASN A 403 3.02 9.97 20.56
C ASN A 403 2.82 8.46 20.80
N TYR A 404 2.12 8.11 21.89
CA TYR A 404 1.74 6.74 22.16
C TYR A 404 0.84 6.18 21.06
N PHE A 405 -0.22 6.91 20.69
CA PHE A 405 -1.14 6.49 19.63
C PHE A 405 -0.42 6.29 18.31
N GLU A 406 0.53 7.18 17.98
CA GLU A 406 1.33 7.07 16.77
C GLU A 406 2.11 5.75 16.73
N THR A 407 2.85 5.46 17.82
CA THR A 407 3.63 4.22 17.94
C THR A 407 2.75 2.98 17.98
N TYR A 408 1.63 3.05 18.71
CA TYR A 408 0.67 1.96 18.84
C TYR A 408 0.04 1.61 17.50
N GLN A 409 -0.43 2.60 16.74
CA GLN A 409 -1.04 2.37 15.44
C GLN A 409 -0.06 1.68 14.48
N ASP A 410 1.19 2.13 14.42
CA ASP A 410 2.18 1.53 13.54
C ASP A 410 2.46 0.06 13.90
N LEU A 411 2.63 -0.25 15.19
CA LEU A 411 2.83 -1.61 15.67
C LEU A 411 1.60 -2.50 15.46
N ALA A 412 0.41 -1.99 15.79
CA ALA A 412 -0.84 -2.73 15.67
C ALA A 412 -1.17 -3.05 14.21
N LEU A 413 -1.03 -2.08 13.31
CA LEU A 413 -1.23 -2.30 11.90
C LEU A 413 -0.17 -3.24 11.32
N GLN A 414 1.10 -3.13 11.70
CA GLN A 414 2.12 -4.08 11.26
C GLN A 414 1.80 -5.53 11.70
N TYR A 415 1.19 -5.69 12.89
CA TYR A 415 0.95 -7.00 13.47
C TYR A 415 -0.38 -7.65 13.04
N TYR A 416 -1.46 -6.86 12.94
CA TYR A 416 -2.81 -7.32 12.61
C TYR A 416 -3.20 -7.13 11.14
N TYR A 417 -2.54 -6.23 10.41
CA TYR A 417 -2.84 -5.89 9.02
C TYR A 417 -1.65 -6.20 8.10
N SER A 418 -1.78 -7.22 7.24
CA SER A 418 -0.86 -7.43 6.12
C SER A 418 -1.59 -7.10 4.81
N GLY A 419 -1.04 -6.17 4.03
CA GLY A 419 -1.66 -5.59 2.83
C GLY A 419 -2.00 -6.60 1.73
N GLY A 420 -3.10 -7.33 1.90
CA GLY A 420 -3.78 -8.11 0.86
C GLY A 420 -3.64 -9.63 0.90
N GLN A 421 -3.01 -10.25 1.91
CA GLN A 421 -2.86 -11.71 1.96
C GLN A 421 -3.31 -12.39 3.27
N SER A 422 -3.25 -11.74 4.43
CA SER A 422 -3.69 -12.32 5.71
C SER A 422 -3.98 -11.22 6.74
N SER A 423 -5.23 -11.06 7.15
CA SER A 423 -5.62 -10.16 8.25
C SER A 423 -5.92 -10.95 9.52
N ASP A 424 -5.75 -10.30 10.68
CA ASP A 424 -6.35 -10.73 11.95
C ASP A 424 -7.63 -9.92 12.18
N PRO A 425 -8.83 -10.43 11.81
CA PRO A 425 -10.07 -9.70 12.06
C PRO A 425 -10.29 -9.35 13.53
N ILE A 426 -9.88 -10.22 14.45
CA ILE A 426 -10.09 -10.05 15.89
C ILE A 426 -9.13 -8.98 16.42
N GLY A 427 -7.85 -9.11 16.11
CA GLY A 427 -6.83 -8.12 16.46
C GLY A 427 -7.09 -6.75 15.85
N TYR A 428 -7.51 -6.70 14.58
CA TYR A 428 -7.89 -5.44 13.93
C TYR A 428 -9.12 -4.81 14.60
N SER A 429 -10.10 -5.62 15.02
CA SER A 429 -11.25 -5.13 15.80
C SER A 429 -10.82 -4.51 17.14
N ARG A 430 -9.87 -5.15 17.85
CA ARG A 430 -9.28 -4.57 19.07
C ARG A 430 -8.55 -3.26 18.80
N TYR A 431 -7.80 -3.18 17.71
CA TYR A 431 -7.14 -1.95 17.29
C TYR A 431 -8.15 -0.81 17.05
N VAL A 432 -9.25 -1.09 16.35
CA VAL A 432 -10.32 -0.12 16.13
C VAL A 432 -10.94 0.33 17.47
N LEU A 433 -11.32 -0.60 18.34
CA LEU A 433 -11.93 -0.28 19.64
C LEU A 433 -10.99 0.52 20.56
N THR A 434 -9.71 0.12 20.64
CA THR A 434 -8.69 0.82 21.44
C THR A 434 -8.48 2.24 20.91
N SER A 435 -8.38 2.39 19.59
CA SER A 435 -8.20 3.69 18.95
C SER A 435 -9.37 4.64 19.21
N LEU A 436 -10.60 4.14 19.05
CA LEU A 436 -11.81 4.90 19.32
C LEU A 436 -11.96 5.26 20.80
N THR A 437 -11.52 4.39 21.71
CA THR A 437 -11.49 4.66 23.15
C THR A 437 -10.54 5.82 23.48
N ILE A 438 -9.35 5.85 22.88
CA ILE A 438 -8.38 6.96 23.02
C ILE A 438 -8.98 8.26 22.48
N ILE A 439 -9.54 8.23 21.26
CA ILE A 439 -10.18 9.39 20.62
C ILE A 439 -11.31 9.94 21.50
N ARG A 440 -12.19 9.07 22.01
CA ARG A 440 -13.28 9.45 22.90
C ARG A 440 -12.75 10.06 24.20
N ALA A 441 -11.76 9.45 24.84
CA ALA A 441 -11.19 9.96 26.09
C ALA A 441 -10.61 11.37 25.92
N MET A 442 -9.85 11.61 24.85
CA MET A 442 -9.33 12.94 24.50
C MET A 442 -10.45 13.93 24.24
N HIS A 443 -11.45 13.57 23.44
CA HIS A 443 -12.57 14.45 23.10
C HIS A 443 -13.42 14.82 24.32
N LYS A 444 -13.77 13.83 25.16
CA LYS A 444 -14.56 14.04 26.39
C LYS A 444 -13.83 14.98 27.35
N LYS A 445 -12.51 14.83 27.49
CA LYS A 445 -11.69 15.72 28.30
C LYS A 445 -11.64 17.14 27.73
N LEU A 446 -11.42 17.31 26.42
CA LEU A 446 -11.48 18.63 25.77
C LEU A 446 -12.84 19.31 25.98
N CYS A 447 -13.95 18.56 25.86
CA CYS A 447 -15.29 19.09 26.11
C CYS A 447 -15.53 19.54 27.55
N SER A 448 -14.77 19.01 28.52
CA SER A 448 -14.86 19.42 29.93
C SER A 448 -14.11 20.72 30.24
N ASP A 449 -13.15 21.12 29.38
CA ASP A 449 -12.43 22.39 29.52
C ASP A 449 -13.29 23.54 28.96
N GLU A 450 -13.50 24.59 29.77
CA GLU A 450 -14.28 25.76 29.37
C GLU A 450 -13.73 26.45 28.11
N ARG A 451 -12.40 26.40 27.90
CA ARG A 451 -11.73 26.96 26.71
C ARG A 451 -12.21 26.30 25.42
N PHE A 452 -12.60 25.03 25.47
CA PHE A 452 -12.95 24.21 24.31
C PHE A 452 -14.39 23.68 24.33
N ASN A 453 -15.22 24.15 25.26
CA ASN A 453 -16.61 23.70 25.49
C ASN A 453 -17.47 23.68 24.21
N ARG A 454 -17.18 24.53 23.22
CA ARG A 454 -17.90 24.52 21.94
C ARG A 454 -17.82 23.18 21.21
N LEU A 455 -16.76 22.39 21.40
CA LEU A 455 -16.58 21.06 20.79
C LEU A 455 -17.77 20.12 21.01
N LYS A 456 -18.56 20.28 22.08
CA LYS A 456 -19.80 19.51 22.32
C LYS A 456 -20.83 19.61 21.19
N HIS A 457 -20.74 20.65 20.37
CA HIS A 457 -21.64 20.93 19.25
C HIS A 457 -20.98 20.69 17.88
N HIS A 458 -19.71 20.25 17.85
CA HIS A 458 -18.98 19.92 16.63
C HIS A 458 -19.11 18.45 16.31
N ALA A 459 -19.23 18.14 15.02
CA ALA A 459 -19.35 16.78 14.58
C ALA A 459 -18.03 16.02 14.67
N ILE A 460 -18.10 14.68 14.78
CA ILE A 460 -16.95 13.79 14.59
C ILE A 460 -17.30 12.84 13.44
N ARG A 461 -16.99 13.25 12.21
CA ARG A 461 -17.35 12.49 10.99
C ARG A 461 -16.18 11.65 10.51
N ILE A 462 -16.07 10.43 11.06
CA ILE A 462 -15.15 9.42 10.55
C ILE A 462 -15.88 8.64 9.44
N PRO A 463 -15.35 8.62 8.20
CA PRO A 463 -16.02 7.95 7.08
C PRO A 463 -16.39 6.51 7.39
N HIS A 464 -17.66 6.14 7.13
CA HIS A 464 -18.21 4.79 7.31
C HIS A 464 -18.10 4.16 8.71
N LEU A 465 -17.70 4.92 9.73
CA LEU A 465 -17.43 4.37 11.07
C LEU A 465 -18.62 3.61 11.67
N LEU A 466 -19.82 4.20 11.62
CA LEU A 466 -21.02 3.59 12.19
C LEU A 466 -21.37 2.26 11.51
N GLN A 467 -21.15 2.16 10.20
CA GLN A 467 -21.35 0.93 9.43
C GLN A 467 -20.29 -0.13 9.77
N LEU A 468 -19.06 0.30 10.08
CA LEU A 468 -17.94 -0.58 10.40
C LEU A 468 -18.15 -1.38 11.69
N PHE A 469 -18.91 -0.84 12.66
CA PHE A 469 -19.23 -1.56 13.90
C PHE A 469 -19.92 -2.91 13.65
N GLU A 470 -20.73 -3.02 12.58
CA GLU A 470 -21.39 -4.29 12.21
C GLU A 470 -20.37 -5.39 11.86
N PHE A 471 -19.18 -5.01 11.41
CA PHE A 471 -18.15 -5.92 10.90
C PHE A 471 -17.12 -6.33 11.94
N LEU A 472 -17.09 -5.67 13.11
CA LEU A 472 -16.15 -5.99 14.18
C LEU A 472 -16.34 -7.44 14.64
N VAL A 473 -15.24 -8.14 14.87
CA VAL A 473 -15.21 -9.51 15.39
C VAL A 473 -14.86 -9.43 16.87
N LEU A 474 -15.88 -9.59 17.73
CA LEU A 474 -15.83 -9.26 19.16
C LEU A 474 -16.11 -10.51 20.00
N PRO A 475 -15.07 -11.22 20.44
CA PRO A 475 -15.28 -12.51 21.07
C PRO A 475 -15.77 -12.42 22.51
N ASN A 476 -15.46 -11.33 23.24
CA ASN A 476 -15.87 -11.15 24.64
C ASN A 476 -16.95 -10.07 24.79
N ARG A 477 -17.69 -10.13 25.91
CA ARG A 477 -18.77 -9.20 26.22
C ARG A 477 -18.29 -7.78 26.55
N ASP A 478 -17.13 -7.63 27.16
CA ASP A 478 -16.58 -6.31 27.50
C ASP A 478 -16.38 -5.47 26.23
N ASP A 479 -15.83 -6.09 25.19
CA ASP A 479 -15.64 -5.47 23.88
C ASP A 479 -16.98 -5.21 23.17
N MET A 480 -17.97 -6.10 23.30
CA MET A 480 -19.33 -5.87 22.77
C MET A 480 -20.02 -4.67 23.46
N ALA A 481 -19.91 -4.58 24.79
CA ALA A 481 -20.45 -3.46 25.55
C ALA A 481 -19.73 -2.14 25.20
N ARG A 482 -18.40 -2.20 25.06
CA ARG A 482 -17.58 -1.07 24.64
C ARG A 482 -17.90 -0.64 23.21
N ALA A 483 -18.15 -1.58 22.31
CA ALA A 483 -18.58 -1.29 20.95
C ALA A 483 -19.90 -0.52 20.93
N LEU A 484 -20.88 -0.91 21.74
CA LEU A 484 -22.12 -0.15 21.93
C LEU A 484 -21.86 1.26 22.48
N GLU A 485 -21.03 1.37 23.52
CA GLU A 485 -20.74 2.64 24.17
C GLU A 485 -20.07 3.62 23.19
N LEU A 486 -19.09 3.14 22.42
CA LEU A 486 -18.40 3.91 21.39
C LEU A 486 -19.35 4.24 20.23
N TYR A 487 -20.14 3.27 19.75
CA TYR A 487 -21.14 3.52 18.70
C TYR A 487 -22.10 4.63 19.11
N THR A 488 -22.67 4.55 20.32
CA THR A 488 -23.60 5.55 20.86
C THR A 488 -22.95 6.93 20.92
N TYR A 489 -21.72 6.99 21.43
CA TYR A 489 -20.96 8.23 21.51
C TYR A 489 -20.69 8.84 20.12
N PHE A 490 -20.13 8.08 19.18
CA PHE A 490 -19.80 8.60 17.85
C PHE A 490 -21.06 8.87 17.01
N ASN A 491 -22.16 8.16 17.23
CA ASN A 491 -23.45 8.45 16.60
C ASN A 491 -24.01 9.80 17.08
N GLU A 492 -23.98 10.06 18.39
CA GLU A 492 -24.36 11.37 18.95
C GLU A 492 -23.54 12.51 18.32
N TYR A 493 -22.24 12.30 18.16
CA TYR A 493 -21.34 13.29 17.57
C TYR A 493 -21.42 13.34 16.04
N ASN A 494 -21.87 12.30 15.35
CA ASN A 494 -22.03 12.35 13.90
C ASN A 494 -23.14 13.33 13.47
N GLU A 495 -24.21 13.41 14.28
CA GLU A 495 -25.40 14.22 14.06
C GLU A 495 -25.27 15.68 14.53
N LYS A 496 -24.12 16.09 15.07
CA LYS A 496 -23.93 17.48 15.55
C LYS A 496 -23.92 18.47 14.37
N PRO A 497 -24.43 19.70 14.59
CA PRO A 497 -24.68 20.66 13.50
C PRO A 497 -23.41 21.32 12.97
N TYR A 498 -22.37 21.50 13.80
CA TYR A 498 -21.15 22.19 13.36
C TYR A 498 -20.14 21.24 12.72
N PRO A 499 -19.29 21.73 11.79
CA PRO A 499 -18.30 20.90 11.12
C PRO A 499 -17.31 20.22 12.07
N ASP A 500 -16.74 19.10 11.65
CA ASP A 500 -15.65 18.45 12.38
C ASP A 500 -14.33 19.25 12.32
N LEU A 501 -13.31 18.81 13.07
CA LEU A 501 -12.01 19.47 13.11
C LEU A 501 -11.11 19.22 11.89
N LEU A 502 -11.49 18.28 11.01
CA LEU A 502 -10.70 17.89 9.83
C LEU A 502 -11.25 18.43 8.51
N SER A 503 -12.46 18.98 8.50
CA SER A 503 -13.16 19.42 7.31
C SER A 503 -13.79 20.79 7.48
N SER A 504 -14.03 21.47 6.35
CA SER A 504 -14.73 22.77 6.32
C SER A 504 -14.16 23.83 7.26
N ILE A 505 -12.83 23.89 7.40
CA ILE A 505 -12.15 24.79 8.35
C ILE A 505 -12.36 26.29 8.06
N GLU A 506 -12.84 26.64 6.87
CA GLU A 506 -13.23 28.01 6.47
C GLU A 506 -14.71 28.34 6.72
N SER A 507 -15.50 27.39 7.24
CA SER A 507 -16.91 27.61 7.57
C SER A 507 -17.04 28.60 8.73
N ASN A 508 -18.01 29.51 8.66
CA ASN A 508 -18.31 30.45 9.76
C ASN A 508 -18.64 29.76 11.10
N THR A 509 -19.06 28.49 11.04
CA THR A 509 -19.39 27.66 12.20
C THR A 509 -18.24 26.73 12.62
N ALA A 510 -17.09 26.76 11.93
CA ALA A 510 -15.93 25.93 12.25
C ALA A 510 -15.35 26.30 13.63
N PHE A 511 -14.83 25.28 14.34
CA PHE A 511 -14.33 25.44 15.70
C PHE A 511 -13.19 26.45 15.77
N GLY A 512 -12.24 26.34 14.84
CA GLY A 512 -11.06 27.20 14.80
C GLY A 512 -11.39 28.68 14.60
N ILE A 513 -12.37 29.00 13.75
CA ILE A 513 -12.81 30.37 13.51
C ILE A 513 -13.47 30.96 14.75
N ASP A 514 -14.39 30.22 15.39
CA ASP A 514 -15.02 30.69 16.62
C ASP A 514 -13.99 30.89 17.74
N PHE A 515 -13.09 29.92 17.93
CA PHE A 515 -12.02 30.01 18.94
C PHE A 515 -11.12 31.24 18.70
N ALA A 516 -10.66 31.43 17.46
CA ALA A 516 -9.82 32.57 17.08
C ALA A 516 -10.54 33.91 17.22
N SER A 517 -11.85 33.97 16.98
CA SER A 517 -12.64 35.19 17.14
C SER A 517 -12.73 35.67 18.61
N ARG A 518 -12.69 34.73 19.56
CA ARG A 518 -12.74 35.02 21.01
C ARG A 518 -11.34 35.28 21.59
N SER A 519 -10.31 34.67 21.01
CA SER A 519 -8.92 34.83 21.43
C SER A 519 -8.39 36.25 21.17
N THR A 520 -7.99 36.96 22.23
CA THR A 520 -7.36 38.29 22.13
C THR A 520 -6.01 38.22 21.43
N THR A 521 -5.19 37.23 21.77
CA THR A 521 -3.84 37.04 21.24
C THR A 521 -3.82 36.77 19.73
N MET A 522 -4.74 35.93 19.24
CA MET A 522 -4.88 35.64 17.80
C MET A 522 -5.36 36.87 17.02
N LYS A 523 -6.30 37.65 17.59
CA LYS A 523 -6.78 38.90 16.97
C LYS A 523 -5.70 39.98 16.90
N GLU A 524 -4.91 40.15 17.95
CA GLU A 524 -3.78 41.07 17.97
C GLU A 524 -2.70 40.67 16.94
N SER A 525 -2.41 39.37 16.84
CA SER A 525 -1.49 38.84 15.82
C SER A 525 -2.00 39.12 14.40
N LEU A 526 -3.30 38.89 14.15
CA LEU A 526 -3.93 39.19 12.86
C LEU A 526 -3.88 40.69 12.52
N GLN A 527 -4.11 41.57 13.49
CA GLN A 527 -4.02 43.01 13.31
C GLN A 527 -2.59 43.45 12.95
N LYS A 528 -1.58 42.91 13.64
CA LYS A 528 -0.16 43.16 13.33
C LYS A 528 0.18 42.74 11.90
N ILE A 529 -0.24 41.54 11.47
CA ILE A 529 -0.02 41.04 10.10
C ILE A 529 -0.70 41.97 9.07
N ARG A 530 -1.95 42.39 9.32
CA ARG A 530 -2.66 43.30 8.40
C ARG A 530 -2.02 44.68 8.33
N ALA A 531 -1.49 45.21 9.43
CA ALA A 531 -0.76 46.47 9.45
C ALA A 531 0.55 46.38 8.63
N GLU A 532 1.34 45.32 8.84
CA GLU A 532 2.54 45.06 8.04
C GLU A 532 2.23 44.90 6.54
N ALA A 533 1.16 44.16 6.20
CA ALA A 533 0.74 43.97 4.82
C ALA A 533 0.37 45.29 4.12
N LYS A 534 -0.26 46.24 4.84
CA LYS A 534 -0.54 47.58 4.30
C LYS A 534 0.75 48.35 4.00
N ILE A 535 1.74 48.29 4.89
CA ILE A 535 3.05 48.94 4.70
C ILE A 535 3.76 48.33 3.48
N ASP A 536 3.82 47.00 3.40
CA ASP A 536 4.44 46.30 2.28
C ASP A 536 3.77 46.63 0.93
N LYS A 537 2.43 46.69 0.91
CA LYS A 537 1.65 47.07 -0.27
C LYS A 537 1.99 48.50 -0.71
N GLN A 538 2.11 49.44 0.22
CA GLN A 538 2.51 50.81 -0.10
C GLN A 538 3.95 50.90 -0.61
N ALA A 539 4.88 50.14 -0.01
CA ALA A 539 6.26 50.06 -0.48
C ALA A 539 6.33 49.51 -1.92
N LYS A 540 5.55 48.48 -2.25
CA LYS A 540 5.46 47.93 -3.61
C LYS A 540 4.90 48.96 -4.60
N ILE A 541 3.88 49.73 -4.22
CA ILE A 541 3.33 50.79 -5.07
C ILE A 541 4.42 51.81 -5.42
N ASN A 542 5.25 52.19 -4.44
CA ASN A 542 6.35 53.13 -4.67
C ASN A 542 7.45 52.53 -5.57
N GLU A 543 7.81 51.26 -5.35
CA GLU A 543 8.76 50.51 -6.22
C GLU A 543 8.29 50.49 -7.68
N VAL A 544 7.02 50.12 -7.94
CA VAL A 544 6.45 50.09 -9.30
C VAL A 544 6.47 51.47 -9.95
N LYS A 545 6.13 52.53 -9.21
CA LYS A 545 6.17 53.91 -9.73
C LYS A 545 7.59 54.33 -10.12
N ILE A 546 8.58 54.03 -9.29
CA ILE A 546 9.99 54.33 -9.58
C ILE A 546 10.45 53.58 -10.83
N SER A 547 10.16 52.28 -10.93
CA SER A 547 10.56 51.47 -12.08
C SER A 547 9.84 51.86 -13.37
N LYS A 548 8.57 52.28 -13.32
CA LYS A 548 7.86 52.84 -14.49
C LYS A 548 8.50 54.13 -14.98
N LYS A 549 8.83 55.05 -14.06
CA LYS A 549 9.52 56.29 -14.41
C LYS A 549 10.87 56.01 -15.09
N GLN A 550 11.65 55.07 -14.55
CA GLN A 550 12.92 54.65 -15.14
C GLN A 550 12.74 54.03 -16.53
N TYR A 551 11.70 53.22 -16.73
CA TYR A 551 11.36 52.66 -18.05
C TYR A 551 11.04 53.77 -19.07
N GLU A 552 10.21 54.74 -18.69
CA GLU A 552 9.84 55.88 -19.54
C GLU A 552 11.03 56.80 -19.88
N GLU A 553 11.98 56.96 -18.95
CA GLU A 553 13.22 57.70 -19.19
C GLU A 553 14.13 56.99 -20.20
N LEU A 554 14.36 55.68 -20.04
CA LEU A 554 15.18 54.88 -20.97
C LEU A 554 14.53 54.76 -22.36
N MET A 555 13.20 54.64 -22.44
CA MET A 555 12.49 54.61 -23.72
C MET A 555 12.60 55.95 -24.45
N ARG A 556 12.46 57.09 -23.75
CA ARG A 556 12.68 58.42 -24.32
C ARG A 556 14.11 58.60 -24.85
N GLU A 557 15.11 58.14 -24.10
CA GLU A 557 16.52 58.18 -24.54
C GLU A 557 16.74 57.32 -25.79
N ALA A 558 16.14 56.13 -25.84
CA ALA A 558 16.26 55.24 -26.99
C ALA A 558 15.55 55.77 -28.25
N ASP A 559 14.42 56.47 -28.09
CA ASP A 559 13.67 57.04 -29.21
C ASP A 559 14.38 58.26 -29.82
N GLY A 560 15.27 58.92 -29.06
CA GLY A 560 16.15 59.98 -29.54
C GLY A 560 17.37 59.52 -30.36
N LEU A 561 17.54 58.22 -30.60
CA LEU A 561 18.69 57.63 -31.31
C LEU A 561 18.25 56.94 -32.62
N SER A 562 19.13 56.90 -33.63
CA SER A 562 18.96 56.08 -34.85
C SER A 562 19.47 54.64 -34.63
N CYS A 563 18.91 53.66 -35.35
CA CYS A 563 19.35 52.26 -35.27
C CYS A 563 20.39 51.98 -36.35
N GLU A 564 21.54 51.41 -35.96
CA GLU A 564 22.68 51.15 -36.86
C GLU A 564 22.86 49.66 -37.21
N CYS A 565 21.93 48.79 -36.79
CA CYS A 565 22.05 47.35 -37.03
C CYS A 565 21.77 46.98 -38.50
N THR A 566 22.75 46.38 -39.20
CA THR A 566 22.56 45.71 -40.50
C THR A 566 22.17 44.23 -40.31
N VAL A 567 21.30 43.71 -41.18
CA VAL A 567 20.81 42.32 -41.13
C VAL A 567 21.73 41.45 -41.99
N ASP A 568 22.77 40.85 -41.40
CA ASP A 568 23.66 39.92 -42.11
C ASP A 568 23.22 38.45 -41.98
N TYR A 569 23.32 37.76 -43.11
CA TYR A 569 22.71 36.45 -43.44
C TYR A 569 23.54 35.22 -43.02
N PHE A 570 24.42 35.30 -42.01
CA PHE A 570 25.27 34.16 -41.60
C PHE A 570 25.31 33.93 -40.07
N PRO A 571 25.14 32.68 -39.59
CA PRO A 571 24.87 32.39 -38.17
C PRO A 571 26.10 32.37 -37.23
N TYR A 572 27.26 32.91 -37.61
CA TYR A 572 28.47 32.84 -36.78
C TYR A 572 29.30 34.13 -36.72
N LYS A 573 28.66 35.25 -36.35
CA LYS A 573 29.34 36.39 -35.69
C LYS A 573 28.30 37.20 -34.90
N ARG A 574 28.55 37.43 -33.61
CA ARG A 574 27.74 38.35 -32.79
C ARG A 574 28.03 39.78 -33.28
N ASN A 575 27.14 40.38 -34.04
CA ASN A 575 27.17 41.82 -34.25
C ASN A 575 26.84 42.51 -32.93
N GLU A 576 27.65 43.50 -32.53
CA GLU A 576 27.42 44.31 -31.34
C GLU A 576 26.07 45.02 -31.46
N ILE A 577 25.22 44.85 -30.46
CA ILE A 577 23.88 45.45 -30.42
C ILE A 577 24.06 46.98 -30.40
N CYS A 578 23.49 47.70 -31.37
CA CYS A 578 23.62 49.17 -31.44
C CYS A 578 23.11 49.84 -30.15
N LYS A 579 23.58 51.05 -29.87
CA LYS A 579 23.28 51.79 -28.63
C LYS A 579 21.77 51.89 -28.36
N ARG A 580 20.95 52.18 -29.38
CA ARG A 580 19.48 52.21 -29.27
C ARG A 580 18.89 50.87 -28.84
N CYS A 581 19.27 49.78 -29.50
CA CYS A 581 18.77 48.44 -29.18
C CYS A 581 19.24 47.99 -27.80
N LYS A 582 20.43 48.40 -27.35
CA LYS A 582 20.95 48.14 -26.01
C LYS A 582 20.12 48.85 -24.94
N ILE A 583 19.80 50.14 -25.12
CA ILE A 583 18.96 50.90 -24.18
C ILE A 583 17.53 50.35 -24.15
N ARG A 584 16.93 50.01 -25.30
CA ARG A 584 15.61 49.32 -25.32
C ARG A 584 15.66 47.96 -24.63
N SER A 585 16.73 47.21 -24.81
CA SER A 585 16.92 45.93 -24.11
C SER A 585 17.10 46.14 -22.60
N GLN A 586 17.73 47.23 -22.16
CA GLN A 586 17.84 47.59 -20.75
C GLN A 586 16.47 47.99 -20.17
N ALA A 587 15.69 48.82 -20.89
CA ALA A 587 14.34 49.21 -20.49
C ALA A 587 13.43 47.98 -20.36
N ASN A 588 13.40 47.12 -21.39
CA ASN A 588 12.64 45.86 -21.37
C ASN A 588 13.20 44.82 -20.38
N GLY A 589 14.42 45.03 -19.88
CA GLY A 589 15.07 44.21 -18.86
C GLY A 589 14.71 44.58 -17.42
N ILE A 590 14.04 45.71 -17.18
CA ILE A 590 13.57 46.10 -15.84
C ILE A 590 12.52 45.09 -15.39
N LYS A 591 12.79 44.39 -14.28
CA LYS A 591 11.87 43.42 -13.66
C LYS A 591 11.43 43.89 -12.30
N VAL A 592 10.12 43.97 -12.10
CA VAL A 592 9.50 44.22 -10.80
C VAL A 592 8.68 43.00 -10.43
N HIS A 593 9.00 42.40 -9.28
CA HIS A 593 8.26 41.26 -8.78
C HIS A 593 6.92 41.68 -8.19
N ILE A 594 5.91 40.84 -8.38
CA ILE A 594 4.57 41.07 -7.82
C ILE A 594 4.61 41.05 -6.29
N TYR A 595 3.66 41.75 -5.67
CA TYR A 595 3.33 41.60 -4.27
C TYR A 595 2.15 40.64 -4.11
N GLU A 596 2.25 39.71 -3.18
CA GLU A 596 1.17 38.82 -2.76
C GLU A 596 0.92 39.01 -1.26
N CYS A 597 -0.33 39.29 -0.89
CA CYS A 597 -0.70 39.44 0.52
C CYS A 597 -0.48 38.12 1.29
N PRO A 598 0.21 38.14 2.45
CA PRO A 598 0.54 36.90 3.17
C PRO A 598 -0.68 36.20 3.78
N ILE A 599 -1.81 36.91 3.95
CA ILE A 599 -3.03 36.40 4.59
C ILE A 599 -4.27 36.65 3.72
N PRO A 600 -5.32 35.79 3.77
CA PRO A 600 -6.55 36.00 3.01
C PRO A 600 -7.26 37.31 3.35
N SER A 601 -7.94 37.89 2.35
CA SER A 601 -8.76 39.09 2.51
C SER A 601 -10.05 38.81 3.27
N LYS A 602 -10.66 37.63 3.05
CA LYS A 602 -11.84 37.16 3.77
C LYS A 602 -11.52 36.93 5.24
N ASN A 603 -12.34 37.50 6.14
CA ASN A 603 -12.04 37.51 7.57
C ASN A 603 -12.09 36.11 8.19
N GLU A 604 -13.03 35.27 7.78
CA GLU A 604 -13.18 33.88 8.24
C GLU A 604 -11.93 33.06 7.87
N SER A 605 -11.49 33.14 6.61
CA SER A 605 -10.28 32.47 6.13
C SER A 605 -9.03 32.95 6.87
N ALA A 606 -8.93 34.25 7.17
CA ALA A 606 -7.83 34.79 7.97
C ALA A 606 -7.84 34.28 9.42
N LEU A 607 -9.01 34.18 10.06
CA LEU A 607 -9.15 33.61 11.41
C LEU A 607 -8.82 32.12 11.42
N ALA A 608 -9.21 31.37 10.40
CA ALA A 608 -8.83 29.97 10.24
C ALA A 608 -7.31 29.81 10.16
N VAL A 609 -6.63 30.62 9.33
CA VAL A 609 -5.15 30.64 9.26
C VAL A 609 -4.54 30.94 10.63
N MET A 610 -5.07 31.93 11.37
CA MET A 610 -4.54 32.25 12.70
C MET A 610 -4.72 31.13 13.71
N PHE A 611 -5.86 30.43 13.67
CA PHE A 611 -6.09 29.25 14.51
C PHE A 611 -5.08 28.14 14.19
N GLU A 612 -4.82 27.87 12.91
CA GLU A 612 -3.84 26.86 12.49
C GLU A 612 -2.41 27.20 12.90
N LEU A 613 -2.03 28.48 12.87
CA LEU A 613 -0.70 28.93 13.31
C LEU A 613 -0.53 28.90 14.83
N GLN A 614 -1.61 29.14 15.60
CA GLN A 614 -1.57 29.32 17.05
C GLN A 614 -2.39 28.27 17.82
N MET A 615 -2.55 27.08 17.24
CA MET A 615 -3.44 26.05 17.79
C MET A 615 -3.01 25.61 19.20
N PRO A 616 -3.95 25.55 20.18
CA PRO A 616 -3.69 24.96 21.48
C PRO A 616 -3.17 23.52 21.35
N SER A 617 -2.18 23.16 22.16
CA SER A 617 -1.49 21.86 22.07
C SER A 617 -2.41 20.66 22.20
N GLU A 618 -3.44 20.78 23.04
CA GLU A 618 -4.43 19.77 23.38
C GLU A 618 -5.32 19.45 22.17
N ILE A 619 -5.83 20.50 21.50
CA ILE A 619 -6.61 20.38 20.26
C ILE A 619 -5.74 19.81 19.14
N ARG A 620 -4.48 20.24 19.04
CA ARG A 620 -3.55 19.75 18.03
C ARG A 620 -3.30 18.25 18.17
N CYS A 621 -2.98 17.78 19.38
CA CYS A 621 -2.77 16.36 19.66
C CYS A 621 -4.03 15.54 19.34
N TYR A 622 -5.21 16.01 19.76
CA TYR A 622 -6.47 15.34 19.44
C TYR A 622 -6.72 15.26 17.93
N ARG A 623 -6.47 16.35 17.20
CA ARG A 623 -6.62 16.40 15.75
C ARG A 623 -5.62 15.50 15.02
N GLU A 624 -4.39 15.39 15.51
CA GLU A 624 -3.38 14.47 14.98
C GLU A 624 -3.82 13.02 15.13
N VAL A 625 -4.26 12.61 16.32
CA VAL A 625 -4.80 11.26 16.57
C VAL A 625 -6.01 10.96 15.67
N LEU A 626 -6.95 11.90 15.55
CA LEU A 626 -8.12 11.75 14.69
C LEU A 626 -7.72 11.61 13.20
N TRP A 627 -6.81 12.46 12.72
CA TRP A 627 -6.31 12.40 11.35
C TRP A 627 -5.57 11.09 11.09
N GLN A 628 -4.73 10.66 12.02
CA GLN A 628 -3.96 9.43 11.89
C GLN A 628 -4.86 8.19 11.84
N PHE A 629 -5.90 8.15 12.69
CA PHE A 629 -6.90 7.08 12.64
C PHE A 629 -7.65 7.08 11.31
N VAL A 630 -8.13 8.23 10.83
CA VAL A 630 -8.86 8.34 9.54
C VAL A 630 -8.01 7.90 8.35
N ASN A 631 -6.70 8.14 8.38
CA ASN A 631 -5.74 7.81 7.31
C ASN A 631 -5.04 6.45 7.47
N ARG A 632 -5.53 5.58 8.36
CA ARG A 632 -5.08 4.17 8.46
C ARG A 632 -5.30 3.41 7.13
N PRO A 633 -4.50 2.39 6.78
CA PRO A 633 -3.29 1.91 7.47
C PRO A 633 -2.01 2.64 7.01
N HIS A 634 -2.07 3.36 5.89
CA HIS A 634 -0.96 4.14 5.37
C HIS A 634 -1.47 5.49 4.90
N PRO A 635 -1.02 6.61 5.50
CA PRO A 635 -1.26 7.93 4.96
C PRO A 635 -0.52 8.02 3.61
N LYS A 636 -1.22 7.72 2.51
CA LYS A 636 -0.64 7.87 1.18
C LYS A 636 -0.40 9.37 0.97
N PRO A 637 0.79 9.79 0.54
CA PRO A 637 1.00 11.18 0.13
C PRO A 637 0.04 11.44 -1.03
N THR A 638 -0.96 12.27 -0.76
CA THR A 638 -1.76 12.93 -1.77
C THR A 638 -0.86 13.81 -2.64
N ASN A 639 -1.39 14.26 -3.78
CA ASN A 639 -0.76 15.25 -4.66
C ASN A 639 0.05 16.29 -3.85
N ARG A 640 1.26 16.64 -4.33
CA ARG A 640 2.13 17.65 -3.69
C ARG A 640 1.33 18.93 -3.41
N MET A 641 0.90 19.11 -2.17
CA MET A 641 0.30 20.35 -1.68
C MET A 641 1.42 21.27 -1.21
N HIS A 642 1.16 22.57 -1.25
CA HIS A 642 2.12 23.58 -0.82
C HIS A 642 1.88 23.90 0.66
N GLU A 643 2.86 23.64 1.51
CA GLU A 643 2.79 24.01 2.92
C GLU A 643 2.96 25.52 3.07
N TRP A 644 2.03 26.19 3.75
CA TRP A 644 2.02 27.66 3.83
C TRP A 644 3.31 28.22 4.46
N LEU A 645 3.83 27.55 5.49
CA LEU A 645 5.06 27.98 6.18
C LEU A 645 6.36 27.63 5.44
N GLU A 646 6.28 26.96 4.28
CA GLU A 646 7.44 26.68 3.42
C GLU A 646 7.45 27.56 2.15
N VAL A 647 6.35 28.27 1.87
CA VAL A 647 6.18 29.09 0.64
C VAL A 647 6.42 30.56 0.93
N ARG A 648 7.40 31.19 0.26
CA ARG A 648 7.57 32.65 0.30
C ARG A 648 6.45 33.34 -0.49
N PRO A 649 5.94 34.51 -0.07
CA PRO A 649 6.33 35.30 1.10
C PRO A 649 5.65 34.89 2.43
N HIS A 650 4.72 33.93 2.39
CA HIS A 650 3.95 33.49 3.56
C HIS A 650 4.86 33.00 4.69
N SER A 651 5.84 32.15 4.39
CA SER A 651 6.83 31.67 5.37
C SER A 651 7.55 32.82 6.08
N THR A 652 8.06 33.80 5.34
CA THR A 652 8.78 34.95 5.91
C THR A 652 7.91 35.85 6.79
N LYS A 653 6.62 35.98 6.49
CA LYS A 653 5.72 36.89 7.20
C LYS A 653 4.99 36.22 8.36
N LEU A 654 4.66 34.93 8.23
CA LEU A 654 3.80 34.19 9.16
C LEU A 654 4.56 33.34 10.18
N HIS A 655 5.77 32.87 9.89
CA HIS A 655 6.49 31.92 10.76
C HIS A 655 6.68 32.44 12.20
N ARG A 656 6.91 33.75 12.37
CA ARG A 656 7.06 34.38 13.70
C ARG A 656 5.80 34.34 14.57
N PHE A 657 4.63 34.11 13.96
CA PHE A 657 3.35 34.01 14.66
C PHE A 657 2.94 32.55 14.92
N SER A 658 3.70 31.57 14.40
CA SER A 658 3.43 30.15 14.60
C SER A 658 3.90 29.69 15.98
N THR A 659 3.02 29.05 16.74
CA THR A 659 3.37 28.33 17.98
C THR A 659 3.40 26.81 17.77
N VAL A 660 3.02 26.35 16.57
CA VAL A 660 2.98 24.93 16.20
C VAL A 660 4.40 24.43 15.86
N PRO A 661 4.81 23.23 16.32
CA PRO A 661 6.07 22.62 15.96
C PRO A 661 6.20 22.33 14.45
N ASN A 662 7.41 22.37 13.92
CA ASN A 662 7.68 22.10 12.50
C ASN A 662 7.38 20.64 12.09
N LYS A 663 7.39 19.70 13.05
CA LYS A 663 7.09 18.29 12.85
C LYS A 663 5.67 17.99 13.36
N CYS A 664 4.69 18.05 12.46
CA CYS A 664 3.29 17.70 12.68
C CYS A 664 2.73 17.04 11.40
N ASN A 665 1.87 16.03 11.55
CA ASN A 665 1.25 15.33 10.42
C ASN A 665 0.14 16.17 9.76
N VAL A 666 -0.58 16.96 10.58
CA VAL A 666 -1.63 17.88 10.11
C VAL A 666 -1.07 19.30 10.04
N LYS A 667 -0.97 19.84 8.82
CA LYS A 667 -0.42 21.16 8.52
C LYS A 667 -1.38 22.00 7.70
N LEU A 668 -1.18 23.31 7.73
CA LEU A 668 -1.85 24.26 6.83
C LEU A 668 -1.21 24.20 5.43
N VAL A 669 -1.99 23.79 4.45
CA VAL A 669 -1.56 23.49 3.08
C VAL A 669 -2.47 24.16 2.05
N SER A 670 -2.04 24.13 0.79
CA SER A 670 -2.79 24.65 -0.35
C SER A 670 -2.55 23.80 -1.60
N ASN A 671 -3.62 23.42 -2.30
CA ASN A 671 -3.50 22.84 -3.65
C ASN A 671 -3.12 23.87 -4.73
N THR A 672 -3.26 25.18 -4.46
CA THR A 672 -2.80 26.26 -5.36
C THR A 672 -1.39 26.71 -5.00
N LYS A 673 -0.59 27.04 -6.02
CA LYS A 673 0.76 27.58 -5.87
C LYS A 673 0.70 29.10 -5.67
N SER A 674 1.54 29.63 -4.77
CA SER A 674 1.74 31.08 -4.64
C SER A 674 2.13 31.69 -5.98
N LEU A 675 1.54 32.84 -6.30
CA LEU A 675 1.82 33.57 -7.54
C LEU A 675 3.29 34.01 -7.59
N THR A 676 3.90 34.32 -6.44
CA THR A 676 5.33 34.70 -6.36
C THR A 676 6.29 33.58 -6.74
N GLN A 677 5.86 32.32 -6.66
CA GLN A 677 6.63 31.15 -7.11
C GLN A 677 6.21 30.66 -8.50
N SER A 678 5.19 31.29 -9.11
CA SER A 678 4.73 30.95 -10.45
C SER A 678 5.51 31.73 -11.53
N HIS A 679 5.29 31.43 -12.80
CA HIS A 679 5.86 32.24 -13.89
C HIS A 679 5.26 33.65 -13.99
N TYR A 680 4.21 33.93 -13.23
CA TYR A 680 3.64 35.27 -13.06
C TYR A 680 4.34 36.09 -11.95
N SER A 681 5.45 35.60 -11.39
CA SER A 681 6.18 36.27 -10.31
C SER A 681 6.70 37.66 -10.69
N ALA A 682 6.82 37.96 -11.98
CA ALA A 682 7.05 39.30 -12.53
C ALA A 682 6.31 39.45 -13.88
N PRO A 683 5.56 40.55 -14.10
CA PRO A 683 4.97 40.85 -15.41
C PRO A 683 6.02 41.00 -16.52
N ARG A 684 5.62 40.74 -17.78
CA ARG A 684 6.55 40.77 -18.93
C ARG A 684 7.14 42.14 -19.23
N ALA A 685 6.38 43.20 -19.03
CA ALA A 685 6.80 44.56 -19.36
C ALA A 685 6.28 45.55 -18.32
N VAL A 686 7.19 46.23 -17.63
CA VAL A 686 6.85 47.19 -16.57
C VAL A 686 6.09 48.40 -17.12
N GLY A 687 6.45 48.89 -18.31
CA GLY A 687 5.84 50.08 -18.91
C GLY A 687 4.35 49.92 -19.27
N SER A 688 3.95 48.76 -19.79
CA SER A 688 2.59 48.52 -20.26
C SER A 688 1.68 47.83 -19.23
N THR A 689 2.25 47.27 -18.15
CA THR A 689 1.44 46.61 -17.11
C THR A 689 0.82 47.65 -16.16
N PRO A 690 -0.50 47.64 -15.92
CA PRO A 690 -1.15 48.55 -14.96
C PRO A 690 -0.69 48.27 -13.52
N LEU A 691 -0.87 49.21 -12.59
CA LEU A 691 -0.38 49.08 -11.20
C LEU A 691 -1.01 47.85 -10.50
N GLU A 692 -2.27 47.59 -10.80
CA GLU A 692 -3.06 46.45 -10.31
C GLU A 692 -2.44 45.11 -10.73
N GLY A 693 -1.72 45.07 -11.86
CA GLY A 693 -0.99 43.89 -12.34
C GLY A 693 0.23 43.50 -11.50
N PHE A 694 0.57 44.27 -10.46
CA PHE A 694 1.65 43.99 -9.52
C PHE A 694 1.16 43.71 -8.08
N LEU A 695 -0.14 43.86 -7.80
CA LEU A 695 -0.70 43.77 -6.46
C LEU A 695 -1.75 42.66 -6.41
N PHE A 696 -1.42 41.55 -5.76
CA PHE A 696 -2.29 40.39 -5.64
C PHE A 696 -2.68 40.12 -4.19
N GLU A 697 -3.93 39.71 -4.01
CA GLU A 697 -4.38 39.09 -2.76
C GLU A 697 -3.81 37.67 -2.62
N ASN A 698 -3.94 37.10 -1.42
CA ASN A 698 -3.45 35.74 -1.14
C ASN A 698 -4.05 34.73 -2.13
N SER A 699 -3.18 33.95 -2.79
CA SER A 699 -3.56 32.96 -3.80
C SER A 699 -3.59 31.52 -3.28
N LEU A 700 -3.18 31.30 -2.02
CA LEU A 700 -3.20 29.99 -1.37
C LEU A 700 -4.61 29.70 -0.82
N LYS A 701 -5.09 28.47 -1.04
CA LYS A 701 -6.30 28.00 -0.36
C LYS A 701 -5.99 27.63 1.08
N VAL A 702 -6.96 27.85 1.96
CA VAL A 702 -6.85 27.51 3.38
C VAL A 702 -7.36 26.08 3.56
N GLU A 703 -6.46 25.12 3.42
CA GLU A 703 -6.74 23.68 3.54
C GLU A 703 -5.81 23.06 4.60
N ILE A 704 -6.17 21.90 5.15
CA ILE A 704 -5.28 21.11 6.01
C ILE A 704 -4.74 19.90 5.27
N SER A 705 -3.70 19.25 5.83
CA SER A 705 -3.17 17.97 5.33
C SER A 705 -4.33 17.05 4.96
N PRO A 706 -4.40 16.61 3.70
CA PRO A 706 -5.59 15.97 3.18
C PRO A 706 -5.77 14.59 3.79
N THR A 707 -7.03 14.18 3.88
CA THR A 707 -7.43 12.86 4.38
C THR A 707 -7.72 11.94 3.20
N LYS A 708 -7.11 10.76 3.19
CA LYS A 708 -7.44 9.67 2.28
C LYS A 708 -7.75 8.43 3.11
N SER A 709 -9.02 8.30 3.49
CA SER A 709 -9.49 7.12 4.21
C SER A 709 -9.43 5.87 3.35
N THR A 710 -9.26 4.72 4.00
CA THR A 710 -9.40 3.40 3.37
C THR A 710 -10.82 3.23 2.86
N THR A 711 -11.00 2.54 1.73
CA THR A 711 -12.36 2.31 1.23
C THR A 711 -13.10 1.41 2.22
N PHE A 712 -14.41 1.64 2.39
CA PHE A 712 -15.22 0.81 3.28
C PHE A 712 -15.08 -0.69 2.99
N GLN A 713 -14.98 -1.05 1.71
CA GLN A 713 -14.88 -2.43 1.26
C GLN A 713 -13.53 -3.06 1.60
N ASP A 714 -12.42 -2.32 1.48
CA ASP A 714 -11.09 -2.78 1.90
C ASP A 714 -11.03 -2.98 3.42
N GLU A 715 -11.71 -2.12 4.18
CA GLU A 715 -11.77 -2.22 5.63
C GLU A 715 -12.62 -3.41 6.10
N CYS A 716 -13.80 -3.60 5.49
CA CYS A 716 -14.64 -4.78 5.73
C CYS A 716 -13.88 -6.09 5.41
N ARG A 717 -13.12 -6.10 4.32
CA ARG A 717 -12.27 -7.23 3.94
C ARG A 717 -11.20 -7.53 4.99
N THR A 718 -10.64 -6.49 5.64
CA THR A 718 -9.68 -6.66 6.74
C THR A 718 -10.34 -7.31 7.96
N LEU A 719 -11.60 -6.97 8.22
CA LEU A 719 -12.45 -7.54 9.27
C LEU A 719 -13.08 -8.90 8.91
N THR A 720 -12.75 -9.46 7.74
CA THR A 720 -13.32 -10.73 7.26
C THR A 720 -12.22 -11.74 6.95
N PRO A 721 -12.28 -12.98 7.50
CA PRO A 721 -11.31 -14.00 7.14
C PRO A 721 -11.39 -14.34 5.65
N GLN A 722 -10.23 -14.56 5.04
CA GLN A 722 -10.12 -14.87 3.62
C GLN A 722 -9.96 -16.38 3.43
N LEU A 723 -10.83 -16.98 2.62
CA LEU A 723 -10.80 -18.40 2.32
C LEU A 723 -9.62 -18.72 1.42
N SER A 724 -8.76 -19.62 1.90
CA SER A 724 -7.59 -20.14 1.19
C SER A 724 -7.93 -21.35 0.31
N ASP A 725 -8.91 -22.15 0.75
CA ASP A 725 -9.37 -23.37 0.08
C ASP A 725 -10.00 -23.06 -1.29
N PRO A 726 -9.47 -23.60 -2.40
CA PRO A 726 -10.02 -23.41 -3.74
C PRO A 726 -11.50 -23.77 -3.86
N ASP A 727 -11.97 -24.79 -3.15
CA ASP A 727 -13.35 -25.28 -3.24
C ASP A 727 -14.33 -24.29 -2.60
N TYR A 728 -13.91 -23.58 -1.55
CA TYR A 728 -14.74 -22.59 -0.87
C TYR A 728 -14.49 -21.15 -1.33
N LYS A 729 -13.39 -20.88 -2.04
CA LYS A 729 -12.99 -19.52 -2.45
C LYS A 729 -14.05 -18.76 -3.23
N HIS A 730 -14.84 -19.45 -4.06
CA HIS A 730 -15.94 -18.86 -4.82
C HIS A 730 -17.14 -18.43 -3.96
N LEU A 731 -17.20 -18.90 -2.72
CA LEU A 731 -18.19 -18.59 -1.70
C LEU A 731 -17.73 -17.48 -0.75
N GLN A 732 -16.58 -16.82 -0.96
CA GLN A 732 -16.09 -15.73 -0.09
C GLN A 732 -17.16 -14.65 0.22
N PHE A 733 -18.04 -14.37 -0.74
CA PHE A 733 -19.15 -13.41 -0.56
C PHE A 733 -20.11 -13.80 0.57
N SER A 734 -20.25 -15.09 0.89
CA SER A 734 -21.11 -15.56 1.99
C SER A 734 -20.49 -15.28 3.36
N ILE A 735 -19.18 -15.04 3.42
CA ILE A 735 -18.46 -14.62 4.63
C ILE A 735 -18.38 -13.09 4.68
N ASP A 736 -18.16 -12.41 3.55
CA ASP A 736 -18.00 -10.95 3.49
C ASP A 736 -19.23 -10.16 3.95
N SER A 737 -20.43 -10.73 3.87
CA SER A 737 -21.67 -10.04 4.24
C SER A 737 -22.75 -11.02 4.66
N THR A 738 -23.77 -10.53 5.36
CA THR A 738 -25.02 -11.24 5.62
C THR A 738 -26.18 -10.74 4.72
N LYS A 739 -25.92 -9.72 3.88
CA LYS A 739 -26.92 -9.01 3.06
C LYS A 739 -27.12 -9.71 1.72
N PHE A 740 -27.53 -10.97 1.75
CA PHE A 740 -27.84 -11.76 0.56
C PHE A 740 -28.89 -12.84 0.87
N GLU A 741 -29.55 -13.36 -0.18
CA GLU A 741 -30.59 -14.39 -0.06
C GLU A 741 -30.06 -15.77 -0.46
N GLN A 742 -30.62 -16.83 0.15
CA GLN A 742 -30.31 -18.22 -0.19
C GLN A 742 -30.53 -18.52 -1.69
N ASN A 743 -31.55 -17.93 -2.32
CA ASN A 743 -31.81 -18.09 -3.76
C ASN A 743 -30.61 -17.67 -4.62
N GLN A 744 -29.82 -16.68 -4.18
CA GLN A 744 -28.61 -16.26 -4.88
C GLN A 744 -27.53 -17.35 -4.84
N VAL A 745 -27.46 -18.13 -3.76
CA VAL A 745 -26.52 -19.25 -3.60
C VAL A 745 -26.96 -20.40 -4.49
N ILE A 746 -28.24 -20.75 -4.46
CA ILE A 746 -28.84 -21.81 -5.30
C ILE A 746 -28.62 -21.50 -6.79
N ALA A 747 -28.83 -20.25 -7.21
CA ALA A 747 -28.57 -19.83 -8.59
C ALA A 747 -27.09 -19.98 -9.02
N LYS A 748 -26.15 -20.03 -8.06
CA LYS A 748 -24.72 -20.25 -8.30
C LYS A 748 -24.32 -21.73 -8.25
N LEU A 749 -25.24 -22.68 -8.08
CA LEU A 749 -24.95 -24.12 -8.06
C LEU A 749 -24.22 -24.60 -9.32
N THR A 750 -24.42 -23.96 -10.47
CA THR A 750 -23.67 -24.25 -11.70
C THR A 750 -22.17 -23.98 -11.59
N ARG A 751 -21.74 -23.28 -10.53
CA ARG A 751 -20.34 -22.97 -10.20
C ARG A 751 -19.81 -23.83 -9.03
N CYS A 752 -20.57 -24.83 -8.58
CA CYS A 752 -20.15 -25.76 -7.54
C CYS A 752 -18.87 -26.50 -7.99
N PRO A 753 -17.77 -26.41 -7.23
CA PRO A 753 -16.56 -27.19 -7.52
C PRO A 753 -16.80 -28.68 -7.38
N MET A 754 -15.95 -29.48 -8.04
CA MET A 754 -16.02 -30.95 -7.99
C MET A 754 -15.74 -31.53 -6.60
N GLY A 755 -15.02 -30.78 -5.74
CA GLY A 755 -14.71 -31.21 -4.37
C GLY A 755 -15.88 -31.10 -3.39
N LEU A 756 -16.94 -30.36 -3.72
CA LEU A 756 -18.10 -30.15 -2.84
C LEU A 756 -19.34 -30.84 -3.38
N THR A 757 -20.15 -31.39 -2.48
CA THR A 757 -21.51 -31.82 -2.84
C THR A 757 -22.39 -30.59 -3.06
N SER A 758 -23.44 -30.73 -3.89
CA SER A 758 -24.39 -29.63 -4.10
C SER A 758 -25.07 -29.18 -2.81
N LEU A 759 -25.29 -30.10 -1.87
CA LEU A 759 -25.86 -29.79 -0.56
C LEU A 759 -24.87 -28.98 0.28
N GLN A 760 -23.61 -29.43 0.39
CA GLN A 760 -22.54 -28.73 1.11
C GLN A 760 -22.30 -27.31 0.56
N PHE A 761 -22.31 -27.15 -0.77
CA PHE A 761 -22.18 -25.84 -1.42
C PHE A 761 -23.32 -24.88 -1.03
N VAL A 762 -24.57 -25.38 -1.03
CA VAL A 762 -25.74 -24.56 -0.68
C VAL A 762 -25.72 -24.22 0.80
N GLU A 763 -25.41 -25.16 1.68
CA GLU A 763 -25.37 -24.91 3.11
C GLU A 763 -24.27 -23.95 3.52
N PHE A 764 -23.04 -24.18 3.06
CA PHE A 764 -21.94 -23.24 3.31
C PHE A 764 -22.27 -21.85 2.76
N GLY A 765 -22.74 -21.78 1.51
CA GLY A 765 -23.04 -20.51 0.86
C GLY A 765 -24.22 -19.78 1.48
N SER A 766 -25.20 -20.50 2.05
CA SER A 766 -26.42 -19.92 2.64
C SER A 766 -26.34 -19.76 4.16
N PHE A 767 -25.28 -20.25 4.80
CA PHE A 767 -25.12 -20.24 6.26
C PHE A 767 -25.38 -18.85 6.88
N ARG A 768 -24.96 -17.79 6.18
CA ARG A 768 -25.07 -16.39 6.61
C ARG A 768 -26.11 -15.57 5.84
N SER A 769 -27.00 -16.20 5.07
CA SER A 769 -28.05 -15.47 4.35
C SER A 769 -29.07 -14.90 5.36
N GLY A 770 -28.94 -13.61 5.67
CA GLY A 770 -29.71 -12.95 6.73
C GLY A 770 -29.06 -13.07 8.12
N HIS A 771 -28.75 -11.92 8.72
CA HIS A 771 -28.01 -11.85 9.98
C HIS A 771 -28.68 -12.56 11.18
N ARG A 772 -30.03 -12.60 11.22
CA ARG A 772 -30.80 -13.27 12.30
C ARG A 772 -30.92 -14.79 12.14
N LEU A 773 -30.61 -15.32 10.95
CA LEU A 773 -30.77 -16.75 10.64
C LEU A 773 -29.53 -17.59 10.95
N GLN A 774 -28.38 -16.95 11.21
CA GLN A 774 -27.09 -17.64 11.42
C GLN A 774 -27.16 -18.73 12.51
N TRP A 775 -27.81 -18.45 13.65
CA TRP A 775 -27.95 -19.45 14.72
C TRP A 775 -28.93 -20.57 14.38
N TRP A 776 -29.98 -20.28 13.63
CA TRP A 776 -30.91 -21.31 13.14
C TRP A 776 -30.23 -22.23 12.14
N ASN A 777 -29.47 -21.65 11.20
CA ASN A 777 -28.70 -22.40 10.22
C ASN A 777 -27.64 -23.26 10.91
N LEU A 778 -26.93 -22.72 11.91
CA LEU A 778 -25.97 -23.50 12.71
C LEU A 778 -26.63 -24.67 13.44
N LEU A 779 -27.78 -24.46 14.07
CA LEU A 779 -28.52 -25.52 14.74
C LEU A 779 -28.98 -26.61 13.76
N SER A 780 -29.42 -26.20 12.56
CA SER A 780 -29.81 -27.13 11.50
C SER A 780 -28.61 -27.94 10.98
N SER A 781 -27.46 -27.30 10.77
CA SER A 781 -26.23 -27.98 10.32
C SER A 781 -25.70 -28.98 11.35
N LEU A 782 -25.94 -28.75 12.66
CA LEU A 782 -25.63 -29.71 13.72
C LEU A 782 -26.51 -30.97 13.69
N GLU A 783 -27.65 -30.97 13.00
CA GLU A 783 -28.55 -32.13 12.92
C GLU A 783 -28.53 -32.81 11.55
N ALA A 784 -28.25 -32.05 10.49
CA ALA A 784 -28.32 -32.54 9.11
C ALA A 784 -27.05 -33.28 8.65
N ASP A 785 -25.92 -33.18 9.39
CA ASP A 785 -24.60 -33.76 9.08
C ASP A 785 -24.07 -33.47 7.65
N SER A 786 -24.64 -32.45 7.01
CA SER A 786 -24.42 -32.09 5.60
C SER A 786 -23.26 -31.11 5.39
N LEU A 787 -22.81 -30.46 6.47
CA LEU A 787 -21.61 -29.63 6.51
C LEU A 787 -20.60 -30.26 7.48
N SER A 788 -19.44 -30.67 6.98
CA SER A 788 -18.40 -31.27 7.83
C SER A 788 -17.73 -30.22 8.71
N PHE A 789 -17.87 -30.34 10.03
CA PHE A 789 -17.22 -29.45 10.98
C PHE A 789 -15.72 -29.79 11.16
N ASP A 790 -15.22 -30.82 10.46
CA ASP A 790 -13.81 -31.20 10.45
C ASP A 790 -13.00 -30.53 9.33
N GLU A 791 -13.55 -29.50 8.69
CA GLU A 791 -12.88 -28.72 7.64
C GLU A 791 -12.56 -27.30 8.11
N GLU A 792 -11.33 -26.84 7.87
CA GLU A 792 -10.85 -25.51 8.32
C GLU A 792 -11.72 -24.36 7.79
N SER A 793 -12.17 -24.44 6.53
CA SER A 793 -13.05 -23.44 5.89
C SER A 793 -14.40 -23.35 6.59
N VAL A 794 -14.97 -24.49 7.01
CA VAL A 794 -16.24 -24.57 7.73
C VAL A 794 -16.10 -24.00 9.13
N VAL A 795 -15.05 -24.36 9.86
CA VAL A 795 -14.82 -23.80 11.20
C VAL A 795 -14.52 -22.31 11.14
N THR A 796 -13.85 -21.83 10.09
CA THR A 796 -13.65 -20.39 9.82
C THR A 796 -15.00 -19.68 9.63
N LEU A 797 -15.92 -20.27 8.86
CA LEU A 797 -17.28 -19.75 8.68
C LEU A 797 -18.06 -19.70 10.00
N ILE A 798 -18.04 -20.79 10.78
CA ILE A 798 -18.74 -20.88 12.08
C ILE A 798 -18.16 -19.85 13.05
N MET A 799 -16.84 -19.82 13.22
CA MET A 799 -16.16 -18.89 14.11
C MET A 799 -16.43 -17.43 13.72
N HIS A 800 -16.35 -17.09 12.44
CA HIS A 800 -16.64 -15.73 12.01
C HIS A 800 -18.13 -15.36 12.20
N SER A 801 -19.06 -16.26 11.87
CA SER A 801 -20.49 -16.02 12.04
C SER A 801 -20.90 -15.85 13.50
N THR A 802 -20.26 -16.60 14.40
CA THR A 802 -20.56 -16.55 15.83
C THR A 802 -19.92 -15.36 16.52
N LEU A 803 -18.77 -14.87 16.05
CA LEU A 803 -17.99 -13.80 16.70
C LEU A 803 -18.18 -12.41 16.07
N GLN A 804 -18.60 -12.31 14.80
CA GLN A 804 -18.91 -11.02 14.19
C GLN A 804 -20.10 -10.37 14.90
N TYR A 805 -19.97 -9.09 15.23
CA TYR A 805 -20.93 -8.35 16.02
C TYR A 805 -22.29 -8.20 15.31
N GLY A 806 -22.28 -7.76 14.05
CA GLY A 806 -23.48 -7.61 13.24
C GLY A 806 -24.31 -6.36 13.53
N PRO A 807 -25.49 -6.22 12.89
CA PRO A 807 -26.31 -5.00 12.97
C PRO A 807 -26.76 -4.67 14.40
N MET A 808 -26.62 -3.39 14.77
CA MET A 808 -27.12 -2.87 16.04
C MET A 808 -28.64 -2.93 16.10
N ASN A 809 -29.17 -3.24 17.30
CA ASN A 809 -30.60 -3.17 17.53
C ASN A 809 -31.00 -1.69 17.67
N THR A 810 -31.76 -1.18 16.72
CA THR A 810 -32.29 0.20 16.73
C THR A 810 -33.75 0.26 17.19
N ASP A 811 -34.38 -0.90 17.43
CA ASP A 811 -35.77 -0.98 17.88
C ASP A 811 -35.92 -0.46 19.33
N GLU A 812 -36.94 0.38 19.54
CA GLU A 812 -37.19 1.17 20.76
C GLU A 812 -37.61 0.36 22.01
N ASP A 813 -37.69 -0.98 21.91
CA ASP A 813 -38.01 -1.85 23.04
C ASP A 813 -36.82 -1.99 23.99
N LYS A 814 -36.69 -1.00 24.88
CA LYS A 814 -35.67 -0.86 25.94
C LYS A 814 -35.61 -2.02 26.97
N SER A 815 -36.41 -3.08 26.81
CA SER A 815 -36.52 -4.18 27.78
C SER A 815 -35.55 -5.34 27.51
N ILE A 816 -34.94 -5.44 26.33
CA ILE A 816 -33.99 -6.51 25.95
C ILE A 816 -32.56 -5.93 25.99
N SER A 817 -31.61 -6.65 26.59
CA SER A 817 -30.25 -6.19 26.90
C SER A 817 -29.60 -5.35 25.78
N SER A 818 -29.32 -4.08 26.06
CA SER A 818 -28.92 -3.08 25.04
C SER A 818 -27.61 -3.37 24.30
N TRP A 819 -26.72 -4.20 24.86
CA TRP A 819 -25.40 -4.52 24.29
C TRP A 819 -25.39 -5.71 23.32
N CYS A 820 -26.46 -6.51 23.29
CA CYS A 820 -26.57 -7.68 22.41
C CYS A 820 -27.14 -7.26 21.04
N PRO A 821 -26.38 -7.39 19.95
CA PRO A 821 -26.82 -6.97 18.62
C PRO A 821 -27.83 -7.98 18.02
N ALA A 822 -28.54 -7.56 16.98
CA ALA A 822 -29.67 -8.31 16.41
C ALA A 822 -29.30 -9.74 15.97
N SER A 823 -28.06 -9.96 15.53
CA SER A 823 -27.54 -11.26 15.11
C SER A 823 -27.48 -12.32 16.23
N HIS A 824 -27.43 -11.90 17.50
CA HIS A 824 -27.24 -12.81 18.64
C HIS A 824 -28.43 -12.86 19.60
N GLN A 825 -29.49 -12.09 19.37
CA GLN A 825 -30.64 -11.99 20.27
C GLN A 825 -31.30 -13.35 20.57
N GLN A 826 -31.28 -14.28 19.61
CA GLN A 826 -31.86 -15.61 19.79
C GLN A 826 -31.21 -16.41 20.94
N LEU A 827 -29.96 -16.09 21.30
CA LEU A 827 -29.25 -16.71 22.43
C LEU A 827 -29.75 -16.26 23.80
N LEU A 828 -30.57 -15.21 23.88
CA LEU A 828 -31.24 -14.79 25.11
C LEU A 828 -32.47 -15.66 25.44
N ASN A 829 -32.88 -16.53 24.51
CA ASN A 829 -33.99 -17.45 24.73
C ASN A 829 -33.48 -18.78 25.31
N ASP A 830 -33.84 -19.07 26.57
CA ASP A 830 -33.41 -20.26 27.29
C ASP A 830 -33.80 -21.57 26.59
N GLN A 831 -35.01 -21.67 26.01
CA GLN A 831 -35.46 -22.88 25.31
C GLN A 831 -34.61 -23.15 24.07
N PHE A 832 -34.21 -22.09 23.36
CA PHE A 832 -33.34 -22.20 22.20
C PHE A 832 -31.92 -22.64 22.59
N VAL A 833 -31.36 -22.04 23.65
CA VAL A 833 -30.05 -22.42 24.18
C VAL A 833 -30.04 -23.87 24.67
N GLU A 834 -31.12 -24.33 25.30
CA GLU A 834 -31.24 -25.73 25.74
C GLU A 834 -31.20 -26.72 24.57
N GLN A 835 -31.83 -26.39 23.42
CA GLN A 835 -31.68 -27.21 22.22
C GLN A 835 -30.22 -27.28 21.77
N PHE A 836 -29.49 -26.16 21.77
CA PHE A 836 -28.06 -26.15 21.44
C PHE A 836 -27.24 -27.05 22.36
N ILE A 837 -27.43 -26.95 23.68
CA ILE A 837 -26.71 -27.77 24.67
C ILE A 837 -26.90 -29.27 24.35
N LEU A 838 -28.14 -29.70 24.08
CA LEU A 838 -28.44 -31.10 23.77
C LEU A 838 -27.69 -31.62 22.52
N ARG A 839 -27.56 -30.79 21.48
CA ARG A 839 -26.89 -31.19 20.23
C ARG A 839 -25.38 -31.16 20.38
N LEU A 840 -24.84 -30.11 20.99
CA LEU A 840 -23.41 -30.00 21.26
C LEU A 840 -22.92 -31.12 22.17
N ASP A 841 -23.69 -31.50 23.19
CA ASP A 841 -23.33 -32.63 24.07
C ASP A 841 -23.25 -33.95 23.30
N ARG A 842 -24.21 -34.19 22.40
CA ARG A 842 -24.21 -35.38 21.52
C ARG A 842 -22.95 -35.44 20.67
N HIS A 843 -22.64 -34.36 19.95
CA HIS A 843 -21.43 -34.26 19.12
C HIS A 843 -20.13 -34.39 19.93
N LEU A 844 -20.07 -33.84 21.15
CA LEU A 844 -18.92 -34.06 22.04
C LEU A 844 -18.73 -35.51 22.44
N ASN A 845 -19.82 -36.25 22.71
CA ASN A 845 -19.74 -37.67 23.02
C ASN A 845 -19.17 -38.48 21.84
N ASP A 846 -19.44 -38.05 20.60
CA ASP A 846 -18.87 -38.65 19.39
C ASP A 846 -17.39 -38.30 19.23
N CYS A 847 -16.99 -37.03 19.48
CA CYS A 847 -15.57 -36.64 19.52
C CYS A 847 -14.76 -37.45 20.55
N LYS A 848 -15.35 -37.82 21.70
CA LYS A 848 -14.70 -38.67 22.70
C LYS A 848 -14.32 -40.05 22.14
N ARG A 849 -15.05 -40.56 21.14
CA ARG A 849 -14.78 -41.82 20.45
C ARG A 849 -13.87 -41.62 19.24
N ASN A 850 -14.05 -40.52 18.51
CA ASN A 850 -13.31 -40.18 17.30
C ASN A 850 -12.40 -38.96 17.50
N TRP A 851 -11.19 -39.21 18.02
CA TRP A 851 -10.16 -38.18 18.24
C TRP A 851 -9.57 -37.61 16.93
N GLN A 852 -9.94 -38.17 15.77
CA GLN A 852 -9.39 -37.76 14.48
C GLN A 852 -10.00 -36.47 13.94
N ASN A 853 -11.05 -35.94 14.56
CA ASN A 853 -11.75 -34.75 14.08
C ASN A 853 -11.46 -33.53 14.99
N GLU A 854 -10.23 -33.02 14.95
CA GLU A 854 -9.75 -31.93 15.82
C GLU A 854 -10.53 -30.61 15.64
N PHE A 855 -10.99 -30.33 14.42
CA PHE A 855 -11.68 -29.07 14.11
C PHE A 855 -13.10 -29.05 14.66
N VAL A 856 -13.74 -30.21 14.81
CA VAL A 856 -15.06 -30.33 15.45
C VAL A 856 -15.00 -29.89 16.91
N LEU A 857 -13.97 -30.29 17.65
CA LEU A 857 -13.78 -29.85 19.04
C LEU A 857 -13.56 -28.33 19.14
N VAL A 858 -12.80 -27.75 18.19
CA VAL A 858 -12.62 -26.29 18.11
C VAL A 858 -13.96 -25.60 17.85
N ALA A 859 -14.73 -26.06 16.86
CA ALA A 859 -16.04 -25.49 16.52
C ALA A 859 -17.01 -25.53 17.70
N ILE A 860 -17.15 -26.69 18.35
CA ILE A 860 -18.01 -26.85 19.53
C ILE A 860 -17.53 -25.94 20.67
N THR A 861 -16.23 -25.85 20.91
CA THR A 861 -15.71 -24.97 21.96
C THR A 861 -16.02 -23.51 21.68
N VAL A 862 -15.79 -23.04 20.45
CA VAL A 862 -16.09 -21.66 20.05
C VAL A 862 -17.59 -21.35 20.21
N ILE A 863 -18.47 -22.25 19.76
CA ILE A 863 -19.92 -22.12 19.91
C ILE A 863 -20.29 -22.07 21.39
N THR A 864 -19.77 -23.00 22.20
CA THR A 864 -20.02 -23.11 23.64
C THR A 864 -19.63 -21.83 24.36
N MET A 865 -18.42 -21.32 24.11
CA MET A 865 -17.92 -20.11 24.74
C MET A 865 -18.67 -18.85 24.27
N ARG A 866 -19.13 -18.81 23.01
CA ARG A 866 -19.95 -17.71 22.51
C ARG A 866 -21.34 -17.70 23.15
N ILE A 867 -21.99 -18.85 23.26
CA ILE A 867 -23.29 -18.96 23.94
C ILE A 867 -23.14 -18.58 25.40
N LEU A 868 -22.11 -19.07 26.11
CA LEU A 868 -21.81 -18.69 27.49
C LEU A 868 -21.60 -17.17 27.66
N THR A 869 -21.08 -16.50 26.63
CA THR A 869 -20.89 -15.03 26.65
C THR A 869 -22.22 -14.27 26.59
N ILE A 870 -23.29 -14.85 26.02
CA ILE A 870 -24.53 -14.13 25.70
C ILE A 870 -25.75 -14.64 26.46
N CYS A 871 -25.82 -15.94 26.76
CA CYS A 871 -27.00 -16.57 27.34
C CYS A 871 -27.40 -15.94 28.69
N ALA A 872 -28.67 -16.13 29.06
CA ALA A 872 -29.14 -15.72 30.37
C ALA A 872 -28.40 -16.48 31.48
N SER A 873 -28.36 -15.86 32.68
CA SER A 873 -27.67 -16.42 33.85
C SER A 873 -28.21 -17.78 34.30
N THR A 874 -29.47 -18.09 33.97
CA THR A 874 -30.14 -19.38 34.20
C THR A 874 -29.43 -20.54 33.50
N MET A 875 -28.83 -20.30 32.32
CA MET A 875 -28.19 -21.33 31.50
C MET A 875 -26.65 -21.37 31.67
N SER A 876 -26.05 -20.38 32.33
CA SER A 876 -24.59 -20.26 32.46
C SER A 876 -23.92 -21.52 33.03
N ASN A 877 -24.49 -22.13 34.08
CA ASN A 877 -23.89 -23.33 34.70
C ASN A 877 -23.87 -24.52 33.73
N LYS A 878 -24.97 -24.78 32.99
CA LYS A 878 -25.02 -25.86 31.99
C LYS A 878 -23.97 -25.64 30.88
N MET A 879 -23.75 -24.39 30.49
CA MET A 879 -22.74 -24.02 29.48
C MET A 879 -21.31 -24.16 30.02
N ILE A 880 -21.08 -23.83 31.30
CA ILE A 880 -19.80 -24.06 31.98
C ILE A 880 -19.49 -25.56 32.03
N ASP A 881 -20.47 -26.41 32.38
CA ASP A 881 -20.31 -27.87 32.39
C ASP A 881 -19.92 -28.39 31.00
N LEU A 882 -20.55 -27.87 29.94
CA LEU A 882 -20.22 -28.20 28.56
C LEU A 882 -18.79 -27.77 28.18
N ALA A 883 -18.36 -26.57 28.61
CA ALA A 883 -17.00 -26.09 28.39
C ALA A 883 -15.94 -26.94 29.13
N LEU A 884 -16.24 -27.36 30.36
CA LEU A 884 -15.39 -28.29 31.12
C LEU A 884 -15.31 -29.66 30.43
N LYS A 885 -16.43 -30.16 29.90
CA LYS A 885 -16.48 -31.40 29.13
C LYS A 885 -15.64 -31.32 27.84
N CYS A 886 -15.66 -30.19 27.13
CA CYS A 886 -14.78 -29.95 25.97
C CYS A 886 -13.31 -30.10 26.37
N ARG A 887 -12.92 -29.51 27.51
CA ARG A 887 -11.55 -29.57 28.04
C ARG A 887 -11.14 -31.00 28.40
N GLU A 888 -11.99 -31.74 29.11
CA GLU A 888 -11.73 -33.15 29.47
C GLU A 888 -11.50 -34.02 28.23
N ILE A 889 -12.37 -33.89 27.22
CA ILE A 889 -12.26 -34.65 25.97
C ILE A 889 -10.97 -34.29 25.21
N GLY A 890 -10.62 -33.00 25.18
CA GLY A 890 -9.38 -32.55 24.55
C GLY A 890 -8.14 -33.09 25.25
N GLU A 891 -8.10 -33.06 26.59
CA GLU A 891 -6.99 -33.64 27.36
C GLU A 891 -6.83 -35.15 27.13
N LEU A 892 -7.94 -35.90 27.15
CA LEU A 892 -7.95 -37.33 26.82
C LEU A 892 -7.42 -37.60 25.41
N SER A 893 -7.77 -36.73 24.46
CA SER A 893 -7.32 -36.85 23.07
C SER A 893 -5.82 -36.55 22.93
N ILE A 894 -5.31 -35.51 23.60
CA ILE A 894 -3.88 -35.20 23.66
C ILE A 894 -3.09 -36.38 24.25
N GLU A 895 -3.59 -36.97 25.35
CA GLU A 895 -2.93 -38.12 25.98
C GLU A 895 -2.88 -39.34 25.05
N ARG A 896 -4.00 -39.64 24.36
CA ARG A 896 -4.07 -40.74 23.38
C ARG A 896 -3.10 -40.53 22.22
N ILE A 897 -3.10 -39.33 21.61
CA ILE A 897 -2.22 -39.03 20.48
C ILE A 897 -0.75 -39.07 20.92
N SER A 898 -0.44 -38.58 22.12
CA SER A 898 0.92 -38.64 22.67
C SER A 898 1.39 -40.08 22.86
N LYS A 899 0.53 -41.00 23.34
CA LYS A 899 0.85 -42.44 23.42
C LYS A 899 1.07 -43.07 22.04
N ILE A 900 0.31 -42.66 21.02
CA ILE A 900 0.51 -43.13 19.64
C ILE A 900 1.88 -42.66 19.13
N LEU A 901 2.24 -41.39 19.34
CA LEU A 901 3.54 -40.84 18.97
C LEU A 901 4.70 -41.57 19.67
N GLN A 902 4.52 -42.00 20.92
CA GLN A 902 5.51 -42.77 21.67
C GLN A 902 5.73 -44.18 21.11
N ASN A 903 4.66 -44.84 20.64
CA ASN A 903 4.70 -46.22 20.18
C ASN A 903 5.03 -46.38 18.68
N THR A 904 5.08 -45.29 17.92
CA THR A 904 5.30 -45.32 16.46
C THR A 904 6.80 -45.36 16.15
N THR A 905 7.25 -46.39 15.43
CA THR A 905 8.63 -46.51 14.93
C THR A 905 8.89 -45.52 13.78
N SER A 906 10.16 -45.11 13.63
CA SER A 906 10.70 -43.98 12.86
C SER A 906 10.44 -43.93 11.33
N VAL A 907 9.52 -44.74 10.79
CA VAL A 907 9.39 -44.95 9.34
C VAL A 907 8.46 -43.93 8.65
N ASN A 908 7.62 -43.17 9.38
CA ASN A 908 6.66 -42.24 8.75
C ASN A 908 6.61 -40.83 9.40
N PHE A 909 7.66 -40.03 9.17
CA PHE A 909 7.80 -38.67 9.73
C PHE A 909 6.63 -37.73 9.40
N ALA A 910 6.02 -37.85 8.22
CA ALA A 910 4.91 -37.00 7.80
C ALA A 910 3.62 -37.26 8.61
N GLU A 911 3.37 -38.50 9.04
CA GLU A 911 2.24 -38.83 9.89
C GLU A 911 2.43 -38.34 11.32
N MET A 912 3.66 -38.43 11.85
CA MET A 912 3.99 -37.86 13.16
C MET A 912 3.79 -36.35 13.17
N GLU A 913 4.20 -35.65 12.12
CA GLU A 913 3.98 -34.20 11.98
C GLU A 913 2.50 -33.84 11.99
N LYS A 914 1.66 -34.60 11.26
CA LYS A 914 0.20 -34.43 11.29
C LYS A 914 -0.36 -34.60 12.70
N LEU A 915 0.02 -35.66 13.41
CA LEU A 915 -0.45 -35.91 14.78
C LEU A 915 -0.02 -34.80 15.76
N ARG A 916 1.19 -34.25 15.62
CA ARG A 916 1.63 -33.09 16.40
C ARG A 916 0.78 -31.87 16.13
N ASN A 917 0.47 -31.58 14.86
CA ASN A 917 -0.43 -30.48 14.50
C ASN A 917 -1.83 -30.68 15.11
N LYS A 918 -2.36 -31.92 15.15
CA LYS A 918 -3.62 -32.23 15.85
C LYS A 918 -3.55 -31.90 17.34
N ILE A 919 -2.46 -32.25 18.02
CA ILE A 919 -2.26 -31.88 19.44
C ILE A 919 -2.32 -30.35 19.60
N VAL A 920 -1.67 -29.59 18.73
CA VAL A 920 -1.70 -28.12 18.81
C VAL A 920 -3.12 -27.58 18.65
N ILE A 921 -3.91 -28.10 17.70
CA ILE A 921 -5.29 -27.68 17.46
C ILE A 921 -6.18 -28.02 18.67
N ILE A 922 -6.11 -29.27 19.17
CA ILE A 922 -6.89 -29.74 20.32
C ILE A 922 -6.51 -28.97 21.60
N ALA A 923 -5.23 -28.77 21.86
CA ALA A 923 -4.76 -28.01 23.02
C ALA A 923 -5.19 -26.54 22.94
N THR A 924 -5.27 -25.98 21.72
CA THR A 924 -5.83 -24.64 21.52
C THR A 924 -7.32 -24.63 21.83
N ALA A 925 -8.10 -25.64 21.42
CA ALA A 925 -9.50 -25.78 21.82
C ALA A 925 -9.65 -25.83 23.35
N CYS A 926 -8.84 -26.63 24.05
CA CYS A 926 -8.83 -26.65 25.53
C CYS A 926 -8.56 -25.26 26.11
N LEU A 927 -7.65 -24.50 25.52
CA LEU A 927 -7.30 -23.16 25.98
C LEU A 927 -8.42 -22.14 25.69
N LEU A 928 -9.15 -22.26 24.58
CA LEU A 928 -10.33 -21.44 24.27
C LEU A 928 -11.43 -21.54 25.34
N THR A 929 -11.53 -22.65 26.08
CA THR A 929 -12.47 -22.77 27.22
C THR A 929 -12.20 -21.78 28.35
N PHE A 930 -11.02 -21.14 28.35
CA PHE A 930 -10.65 -20.09 29.29
C PHE A 930 -10.97 -18.69 28.77
N PHE A 931 -11.49 -18.54 27.55
CA PHE A 931 -11.96 -17.26 27.00
C PHE A 931 -13.26 -16.80 27.69
N ILE A 932 -13.15 -16.33 28.94
CA ILE A 932 -14.28 -16.14 29.87
C ILE A 932 -14.45 -14.65 30.22
N GLN A 933 -15.69 -14.25 30.59
CA GLN A 933 -15.98 -12.91 31.14
C GLN A 933 -15.42 -12.76 32.55
N SER A 934 -15.07 -11.53 32.95
CA SER A 934 -14.60 -11.20 34.31
C SER A 934 -15.41 -11.88 35.42
N ASP A 935 -16.73 -11.88 35.27
CA ASP A 935 -17.69 -12.35 36.28
C ASP A 935 -17.67 -13.87 36.47
N TYR A 936 -17.20 -14.61 35.46
CA TYR A 936 -17.11 -16.08 35.50
C TYR A 936 -15.67 -16.60 35.61
N VAL A 937 -14.67 -15.70 35.62
CA VAL A 937 -13.25 -16.11 35.75
C VAL A 937 -13.03 -16.86 37.07
N ASP A 938 -13.67 -16.40 38.15
CA ASP A 938 -13.57 -17.05 39.46
C ASP A 938 -14.12 -18.48 39.41
N HIS A 939 -15.17 -18.78 38.65
CA HIS A 939 -15.77 -20.11 38.55
C HIS A 939 -14.86 -21.15 37.86
N LEU A 940 -14.11 -20.75 36.82
CA LEU A 940 -13.27 -21.64 36.03
C LEU A 940 -11.79 -21.65 36.46
N LEU A 941 -11.39 -20.78 37.40
CA LEU A 941 -10.08 -20.79 38.06
C LEU A 941 -10.20 -21.03 39.58
N THR A 942 -11.26 -21.70 40.03
CA THR A 942 -11.50 -22.04 41.45
C THR A 942 -10.55 -23.10 42.01
N SER A 943 -9.94 -23.92 41.15
CA SER A 943 -9.21 -25.12 41.57
C SER A 943 -7.81 -25.20 40.96
N ASN A 944 -6.89 -25.85 41.70
CA ASN A 944 -5.55 -26.17 41.19
C ASN A 944 -5.62 -26.95 39.87
N HIS A 945 -6.60 -27.85 39.75
CA HIS A 945 -6.83 -28.66 38.55
C HIS A 945 -6.98 -27.79 37.29
N HIS A 946 -7.77 -26.72 37.33
CA HIS A 946 -7.97 -25.86 36.16
C HIS A 946 -6.68 -25.12 35.74
N ILE A 947 -5.88 -24.65 36.70
CA ILE A 947 -4.57 -24.03 36.40
C ILE A 947 -3.62 -25.06 35.79
N VAL A 948 -3.60 -26.28 36.33
CA VAL A 948 -2.78 -27.37 35.79
C VAL A 948 -3.22 -27.73 34.36
N SER A 949 -4.53 -27.81 34.09
CA SER A 949 -5.06 -28.00 32.73
C SER A 949 -4.65 -26.89 31.77
N LEU A 950 -4.70 -25.63 32.21
CA LEU A 950 -4.25 -24.48 31.42
C LEU A 950 -2.76 -24.61 31.06
N LEU A 951 -1.92 -24.90 32.06
CA LEU A 951 -0.48 -25.10 31.90
C LEU A 951 -0.15 -26.30 30.98
N LYS A 952 -0.88 -27.42 31.13
CA LYS A 952 -0.76 -28.57 30.23
C LYS A 952 -1.09 -28.19 28.78
N SER A 953 -2.16 -27.41 28.57
CA SER A 953 -2.59 -27.00 27.23
C SER A 953 -1.55 -26.10 26.57
N ILE A 954 -1.08 -25.06 27.26
CA ILE A 954 -0.08 -24.13 26.72
C ILE A 954 1.28 -24.80 26.48
N THR A 955 1.71 -25.70 27.36
CA THR A 955 2.96 -26.45 27.18
C THR A 955 2.85 -27.48 26.06
N SER A 956 1.70 -28.14 25.90
CA SER A 956 1.44 -29.06 24.77
C SER A 956 1.52 -28.33 23.43
N ILE A 957 0.99 -27.10 23.34
CA ILE A 957 1.13 -26.23 22.17
C ILE A 957 2.61 -25.90 21.92
N HIS A 958 3.32 -25.43 22.94
CA HIS A 958 4.74 -25.03 22.85
C HIS A 958 5.62 -26.15 22.29
N ASP A 959 5.52 -27.32 22.91
CA ASP A 959 6.42 -28.43 22.64
C ASP A 959 6.16 -29.05 21.26
N ASN A 960 4.90 -29.15 20.85
CA ASN A 960 4.56 -29.70 19.53
C ASN A 960 4.84 -28.73 18.38
N ILE A 961 4.82 -27.40 18.62
CA ILE A 961 5.29 -26.42 17.64
C ILE A 961 6.81 -26.51 17.46
N ILE A 962 7.58 -26.58 18.55
CA ILE A 962 9.05 -26.67 18.49
C ILE A 962 9.52 -27.96 17.82
N LEU A 963 8.84 -29.07 18.11
CA LEU A 963 9.17 -30.36 17.52
C LEU A 963 8.81 -30.45 16.04
N ASN A 964 8.02 -29.52 15.52
CA ASN A 964 7.71 -29.45 14.11
C ASN A 964 8.79 -28.66 13.33
N LYS A 965 9.78 -29.39 12.77
CA LYS A 965 10.99 -28.82 12.12
C LYS A 965 10.71 -28.10 10.79
N LYS A 966 9.55 -28.34 10.18
CA LYS A 966 9.06 -27.53 9.06
C LYS A 966 8.00 -26.57 9.61
N PRO A 967 8.25 -25.25 9.64
CA PRO A 967 7.13 -24.33 9.72
C PRO A 967 6.39 -24.44 8.39
N VAL A 968 5.51 -25.44 8.27
CA VAL A 968 4.42 -25.38 7.30
C VAL A 968 3.80 -24.01 7.53
N LEU A 969 3.68 -23.21 6.47
CA LEU A 969 3.05 -21.90 6.53
C LEU A 969 1.72 -22.07 7.27
N MET A 970 1.71 -21.64 8.53
CA MET A 970 0.55 -21.83 9.40
C MET A 970 -0.62 -21.17 8.69
N SER A 971 -1.72 -21.90 8.53
CA SER A 971 -2.90 -21.37 7.88
C SER A 971 -3.36 -20.09 8.58
N ASP A 972 -4.04 -19.19 7.87
CA ASP A 972 -4.47 -17.92 8.47
C ASP A 972 -5.46 -18.15 9.61
N PHE A 973 -6.28 -19.21 9.50
CA PHE A 973 -7.11 -19.69 10.60
C PHE A 973 -6.26 -20.03 11.84
N MET A 974 -5.21 -20.83 11.68
CA MET A 974 -4.37 -21.25 12.80
C MET A 974 -3.57 -20.09 13.39
N LYS A 975 -3.12 -19.12 12.57
CA LYS A 975 -2.52 -17.87 13.09
C LYS A 975 -3.51 -17.10 13.97
N ASN A 976 -4.77 -16.98 13.55
CA ASN A 976 -5.79 -16.28 14.33
C ASN A 976 -6.12 -17.02 15.64
N LEU A 977 -6.19 -18.35 15.62
CA LEU A 977 -6.32 -19.17 16.83
C LEU A 977 -5.14 -18.93 17.81
N MET A 978 -3.91 -18.92 17.31
CA MET A 978 -2.72 -18.67 18.14
C MET A 978 -2.69 -17.25 18.73
N ARG A 979 -3.18 -16.25 18.00
CA ARG A 979 -3.31 -14.89 18.53
C ARG A 979 -4.40 -14.78 19.60
N MET A 980 -5.50 -15.51 19.45
CA MET A 980 -6.51 -15.61 20.52
C MET A 980 -5.94 -16.28 21.76
N LYS A 981 -5.12 -17.34 21.60
CA LYS A 981 -4.40 -17.99 22.70
C LYS A 981 -3.59 -16.97 23.50
N ASP A 982 -2.79 -16.16 22.82
CA ASP A 982 -1.97 -15.12 23.48
C ASP A 982 -2.85 -14.10 24.20
N TYR A 983 -3.97 -13.68 23.60
CA TYR A 983 -4.92 -12.77 24.24
C TYR A 983 -5.53 -13.35 25.52
N ILE A 984 -5.98 -14.60 25.49
CA ILE A 984 -6.53 -15.31 26.66
C ILE A 984 -5.51 -15.31 27.80
N MET A 985 -4.27 -15.70 27.49
CA MET A 985 -3.23 -15.80 28.48
C MET A 985 -2.94 -14.45 29.13
N VAL A 986 -2.85 -13.36 28.36
CA VAL A 986 -2.63 -12.02 28.92
C VAL A 986 -3.82 -11.56 29.77
N LYS A 987 -5.06 -11.78 29.29
CA LYS A 987 -6.27 -11.36 30.00
C LYS A 987 -6.45 -12.06 31.35
N ILE A 988 -6.12 -13.35 31.43
CA ILE A 988 -6.28 -14.17 32.65
C ILE A 988 -5.12 -14.01 33.63
N GLN A 989 -3.95 -13.57 33.15
CA GLN A 989 -2.72 -13.53 33.95
C GLN A 989 -2.87 -12.84 35.32
N PRO A 990 -3.57 -11.70 35.46
CA PRO A 990 -3.76 -11.05 36.77
C PRO A 990 -4.53 -11.95 37.75
N THR A 991 -5.63 -12.56 37.31
CA THR A 991 -6.45 -13.45 38.15
C THR A 991 -5.70 -14.73 38.50
N MET A 992 -4.99 -15.33 37.55
CA MET A 992 -4.13 -16.48 37.81
C MET A 992 -3.02 -16.14 38.80
N SER A 993 -2.36 -14.99 38.66
CA SER A 993 -1.32 -14.53 39.60
C SER A 993 -1.85 -14.37 41.02
N LYS A 994 -3.08 -13.85 41.17
CA LYS A 994 -3.75 -13.70 42.46
C LYS A 994 -4.04 -15.08 43.07
N PHE A 995 -4.62 -15.99 42.30
CA PHE A 995 -4.93 -17.36 42.74
C PHE A 995 -3.67 -18.14 43.14
N LEU A 996 -2.61 -18.09 42.34
CA LEU A 996 -1.33 -18.74 42.63
C LEU A 996 -0.71 -18.22 43.93
N LYS A 997 -0.76 -16.91 44.19
CA LYS A 997 -0.28 -16.34 45.46
C LYS A 997 -1.13 -16.82 46.65
N GLN A 998 -2.45 -16.84 46.49
CA GLN A 998 -3.39 -17.27 47.55
C GLN A 998 -3.25 -18.76 47.90
N THR A 999 -2.93 -19.60 46.93
CA THR A 999 -2.76 -21.06 47.09
C THR A 999 -1.31 -21.48 47.32
N CYS A 1000 -0.42 -20.54 47.66
CA CYS A 1000 1.01 -20.80 47.87
C CYS A 1000 1.67 -21.57 46.70
N TYR A 1001 1.24 -21.28 45.47
CA TYR A 1001 1.73 -21.88 44.23
C TYR A 1001 1.54 -23.40 44.14
N GLN A 1002 0.55 -23.98 44.84
CA GLN A 1002 0.29 -25.42 44.82
C GLN A 1002 0.08 -25.98 43.41
N SER A 1003 -0.62 -25.26 42.53
CA SER A 1003 -0.86 -25.69 41.15
C SER A 1003 0.44 -25.79 40.34
N LEU A 1004 1.46 -24.94 40.61
CA LEU A 1004 2.77 -25.04 39.96
C LEU A 1004 3.54 -26.29 40.43
N ASN A 1005 3.42 -26.65 41.71
CA ASN A 1005 4.00 -27.90 42.22
C ASN A 1005 3.35 -29.12 41.57
N GLU A 1006 2.02 -29.13 41.47
CA GLU A 1006 1.25 -30.22 40.84
C GLU A 1006 1.58 -30.36 39.35
N PHE A 1007 1.65 -29.23 38.63
CA PHE A 1007 2.05 -29.22 37.23
C PHE A 1007 3.50 -29.72 37.05
N ALA A 1008 4.45 -29.22 37.85
CA ALA A 1008 5.84 -29.64 37.78
C ALA A 1008 6.02 -31.14 38.08
N ALA A 1009 5.29 -31.67 39.07
CA ALA A 1009 5.32 -33.09 39.40
C ALA A 1009 4.70 -33.98 38.32
N THR A 1010 3.71 -33.44 37.59
CA THR A 1010 3.07 -34.14 36.47
C THR A 1010 3.96 -34.14 35.24
N TYR A 1011 4.58 -33.00 34.93
CA TYR A 1011 5.37 -32.81 33.70
C TYR A 1011 6.79 -33.38 33.80
N TRP A 1012 7.37 -33.35 35.01
CA TRP A 1012 8.68 -33.92 35.32
C TRP A 1012 8.54 -34.99 36.41
N ALA A 1013 8.30 -36.23 35.98
CA ALA A 1013 7.99 -37.35 36.88
C ALA A 1013 9.07 -37.62 37.96
N VAL A 1014 10.34 -37.26 37.71
CA VAL A 1014 11.46 -37.36 38.65
C VAL A 1014 11.24 -36.52 39.92
N LEU A 1015 10.42 -35.47 39.84
CA LEU A 1015 10.07 -34.68 41.02
C LEU A 1015 9.29 -35.50 42.06
N LYS A 1016 8.50 -36.51 41.63
CA LYS A 1016 7.70 -37.35 42.53
C LYS A 1016 8.55 -38.22 43.45
N THR A 1017 9.79 -38.51 43.08
CA THR A 1017 10.73 -39.34 43.85
C THR A 1017 11.60 -38.55 44.81
N LYS A 1018 11.52 -37.21 44.81
CA LYS A 1018 12.30 -36.35 45.71
C LYS A 1018 11.67 -36.21 47.09
N THR A 1019 12.51 -35.94 48.09
CA THR A 1019 12.09 -35.72 49.48
C THR A 1019 11.39 -34.37 49.64
N ALA A 1020 11.84 -33.34 48.92
CA ALA A 1020 11.18 -32.03 48.86
C ALA A 1020 9.91 -32.06 47.98
N LYS A 1021 8.74 -32.13 48.63
CA LYS A 1021 7.43 -32.16 47.95
C LYS A 1021 6.95 -30.80 47.43
N TYR A 1022 7.57 -29.69 47.87
CA TYR A 1022 7.14 -28.33 47.53
C TYR A 1022 8.35 -27.46 47.16
N GLY A 1023 8.21 -26.69 46.08
CA GLY A 1023 9.23 -25.75 45.62
C GLY A 1023 9.03 -24.35 46.21
N ASN A 1024 10.13 -23.63 46.41
CA ASN A 1024 10.09 -22.22 46.77
C ASN A 1024 9.86 -21.37 45.51
N TRP A 1025 8.59 -21.09 45.20
CA TRP A 1025 8.19 -20.33 44.00
C TRP A 1025 8.26 -18.82 44.20
N LYS A 1026 8.76 -18.12 43.17
CA LYS A 1026 8.75 -16.66 43.07
C LYS A 1026 8.38 -16.23 41.65
N LYS A 1027 7.59 -15.17 41.55
CA LYS A 1027 7.34 -14.48 40.27
C LYS A 1027 8.56 -13.64 39.90
N ARG A 1028 8.95 -13.65 38.62
CA ARG A 1028 10.18 -12.99 38.15
C ARG A 1028 10.04 -11.47 38.13
N ASP A 1029 8.94 -10.96 37.58
CA ASP A 1029 8.61 -9.53 37.59
C ASP A 1029 7.44 -9.23 38.54
N THR A 1030 7.47 -8.04 39.13
CA THR A 1030 6.37 -7.47 39.91
C THR A 1030 5.17 -7.05 39.05
N CYS A 1031 5.33 -6.89 37.74
CA CYS A 1031 4.24 -6.58 36.81
C CYS A 1031 3.10 -7.60 36.92
N GLU A 1032 1.86 -7.14 37.04
CA GLU A 1032 0.68 -8.02 37.17
C GLU A 1032 0.48 -8.89 35.91
N PHE A 1033 0.84 -8.36 34.74
CA PHE A 1033 0.75 -9.04 33.45
C PHE A 1033 2.02 -9.85 33.09
N ASP A 1034 2.99 -10.02 33.99
CA ASP A 1034 4.07 -10.99 33.79
C ASP A 1034 3.60 -12.42 34.14
N GLY A 1035 4.15 -13.41 33.44
CA GLY A 1035 3.77 -14.83 33.48
C GLY A 1035 4.93 -15.78 33.74
N GLN A 1036 6.08 -15.25 34.17
CA GLN A 1036 7.28 -16.04 34.41
C GLN A 1036 7.48 -16.34 35.91
N TYR A 1037 7.65 -17.61 36.23
CA TYR A 1037 7.81 -18.10 37.61
C TYR A 1037 9.05 -18.98 37.72
N ASP A 1038 9.82 -18.76 38.79
CA ASP A 1038 10.98 -19.58 39.13
C ASP A 1038 10.73 -20.30 40.46
N GLY A 1039 10.94 -21.61 40.50
CA GLY A 1039 10.81 -22.46 41.67
C GLY A 1039 12.13 -23.15 42.01
N GLN A 1040 12.47 -23.23 43.30
CA GLN A 1040 13.66 -23.95 43.76
C GLN A 1040 13.27 -25.20 44.57
N TYR A 1041 13.77 -26.37 44.15
CA TYR A 1041 13.64 -27.66 44.84
C TYR A 1041 15.03 -28.22 45.14
N GLU A 1042 15.48 -28.09 46.38
CA GLU A 1042 16.86 -28.45 46.78
C GLU A 1042 17.90 -27.72 45.89
N SER A 1043 18.73 -28.45 45.13
CA SER A 1043 19.68 -27.92 44.15
C SER A 1043 19.08 -27.66 42.76
N VAL A 1044 17.84 -28.08 42.50
CA VAL A 1044 17.20 -28.00 41.18
C VAL A 1044 16.36 -26.73 41.06
N ARG A 1045 16.60 -25.96 39.99
CA ARG A 1045 15.82 -24.77 39.64
C ARG A 1045 14.83 -25.11 38.53
N ILE A 1046 13.57 -24.78 38.71
CA ILE A 1046 12.50 -24.90 37.70
C ILE A 1046 12.10 -23.50 37.26
N SER A 1047 11.94 -23.29 35.96
CA SER A 1047 11.41 -22.04 35.40
C SER A 1047 10.21 -22.35 34.50
N ILE A 1048 9.11 -21.63 34.70
CA ILE A 1048 7.88 -21.77 33.92
C ILE A 1048 7.55 -20.42 33.27
N ASP A 1049 7.39 -20.41 31.96
CA ASP A 1049 6.83 -19.29 31.20
C ASP A 1049 5.40 -19.63 30.79
N CYS A 1050 4.41 -19.03 31.47
CA CYS A 1050 3.00 -19.33 31.25
C CYS A 1050 2.49 -18.81 29.91
N PHE A 1051 3.14 -17.82 29.27
CA PHE A 1051 2.71 -17.30 27.97
C PHE A 1051 3.21 -18.18 26.82
N LYS A 1052 4.50 -18.55 26.90
CA LYS A 1052 5.12 -19.39 25.89
C LYS A 1052 4.77 -20.86 26.07
N GLY A 1053 4.46 -21.28 27.29
CA GLY A 1053 4.31 -22.68 27.67
C GLY A 1053 5.63 -23.38 27.95
N ALA A 1054 6.73 -22.63 28.09
CA ALA A 1054 8.06 -23.20 28.28
C ALA A 1054 8.26 -23.69 29.71
N PHE A 1055 8.66 -24.95 29.86
CA PHE A 1055 9.02 -25.57 31.14
C PHE A 1055 10.49 -25.98 31.12
N LEU A 1056 11.29 -25.39 32.01
CA LEU A 1056 12.74 -25.60 32.08
C LEU A 1056 13.14 -26.11 33.47
N VAL A 1057 14.06 -27.08 33.49
CA VAL A 1057 14.72 -27.61 34.69
C VAL A 1057 16.22 -27.38 34.55
N ASN A 1058 16.81 -26.62 35.47
CA ASN A 1058 18.20 -26.12 35.41
C ASN A 1058 18.54 -25.40 34.09
N GLY A 1059 17.56 -24.71 33.51
CA GLY A 1059 17.71 -24.06 32.20
C GLY A 1059 17.62 -25.01 30.99
N MET A 1060 17.42 -26.31 31.22
CA MET A 1060 17.28 -27.34 30.19
C MET A 1060 15.81 -27.71 29.98
N ARG A 1061 15.41 -28.04 28.75
CA ARG A 1061 14.01 -28.40 28.44
C ARG A 1061 13.68 -29.80 28.94
N VAL A 1062 12.39 -30.06 29.15
CA VAL A 1062 11.88 -31.41 29.44
C VAL A 1062 11.04 -31.86 28.26
N GLY A 1063 11.19 -33.13 27.87
CA GLY A 1063 10.39 -33.76 26.82
C GLY A 1063 11.17 -34.04 25.54
N TYR A 1064 12.17 -33.25 25.16
CA TYR A 1064 12.93 -33.46 23.93
C TYR A 1064 14.31 -32.80 23.95
N LEU A 1065 15.16 -33.26 23.04
CA LEU A 1065 16.52 -32.74 22.87
C LEU A 1065 16.50 -31.37 22.16
N PRO A 1066 17.39 -30.45 22.55
CA PRO A 1066 17.48 -29.14 21.94
C PRO A 1066 18.09 -29.24 20.51
N GLU A 1067 17.92 -28.19 19.71
CA GLU A 1067 18.32 -28.19 18.29
C GLU A 1067 19.81 -28.45 18.14
N GLU A 1068 20.64 -27.91 19.04
CA GLU A 1068 22.10 -28.08 19.06
C GLU A 1068 22.54 -29.55 19.11
N ILE A 1069 21.72 -30.43 19.70
CA ILE A 1069 21.96 -31.87 19.74
C ILE A 1069 21.35 -32.53 18.50
N THR A 1070 20.10 -32.21 18.16
CA THR A 1070 19.39 -32.89 17.06
C THR A 1070 19.83 -32.47 15.65
N SER A 1071 20.53 -31.35 15.51
CA SER A 1071 21.17 -30.88 14.27
C SER A 1071 22.63 -31.33 14.14
N ASN A 1072 23.18 -31.98 15.16
CA ASN A 1072 24.56 -32.46 15.14
C ASN A 1072 24.71 -33.65 14.18
N SER A 1073 25.77 -33.67 13.39
CA SER A 1073 26.01 -34.74 12.40
C SER A 1073 26.09 -36.13 13.04
N LEU A 1074 26.64 -36.25 14.25
CA LEU A 1074 26.72 -37.51 14.99
C LEU A 1074 25.31 -38.03 15.35
N PHE A 1075 24.43 -37.14 15.81
CA PHE A 1075 23.05 -37.50 16.12
C PHE A 1075 22.29 -37.89 14.85
N ILE A 1076 22.40 -37.10 13.78
CA ILE A 1076 21.70 -37.35 12.51
C ILE A 1076 22.17 -38.66 11.88
N CYS A 1077 23.47 -38.96 11.92
CA CYS A 1077 24.01 -40.21 11.39
C CYS A 1077 23.49 -41.43 12.16
N THR A 1078 23.45 -41.34 13.50
CA THR A 1078 23.09 -42.48 14.36
C THR A 1078 21.58 -42.72 14.44
N PHE A 1079 20.81 -41.64 14.57
CA PHE A 1079 19.38 -41.69 14.88
C PHE A 1079 18.49 -41.04 13.81
N GLY A 1080 19.08 -40.52 12.74
CA GLY A 1080 18.33 -39.83 11.68
C GLY A 1080 17.59 -38.60 12.21
N GLN A 1081 16.29 -38.55 11.94
CA GLN A 1081 15.40 -37.49 12.43
C GLN A 1081 14.57 -37.92 13.66
N HIS A 1082 14.95 -39.02 14.34
CA HIS A 1082 14.22 -39.51 15.49
C HIS A 1082 14.14 -38.47 16.62
N VAL A 1083 12.98 -38.41 17.30
CA VAL A 1083 12.74 -37.50 18.42
C VAL A 1083 12.69 -38.31 19.70
N PHE A 1084 13.75 -38.23 20.50
CA PHE A 1084 13.79 -38.86 21.81
C PHE A 1084 12.97 -38.07 22.82
N GLU A 1085 12.11 -38.76 23.57
CA GLU A 1085 11.58 -38.19 24.80
C GLU A 1085 12.66 -38.16 25.88
N THR A 1086 13.16 -36.96 26.20
CA THR A 1086 14.28 -36.78 27.15
C THR A 1086 13.92 -35.94 28.35
N GLN A 1087 14.74 -36.04 29.39
CA GLN A 1087 14.68 -35.20 30.57
C GLN A 1087 16.09 -34.84 31.05
N PRO A 1088 16.28 -33.73 31.76
CA PRO A 1088 17.56 -33.39 32.36
C PRO A 1088 17.94 -34.40 33.43
N ALA A 1089 19.21 -34.83 33.44
CA ALA A 1089 19.79 -35.65 34.49
C ALA A 1089 20.10 -34.79 35.74
N GLU A 1090 20.41 -35.44 36.86
CA GLU A 1090 20.77 -34.76 38.11
C GLU A 1090 22.07 -33.94 37.99
N SER A 1091 22.97 -34.34 37.08
CA SER A 1091 24.16 -33.58 36.71
C SER A 1091 23.85 -32.52 35.64
N CYS A 1092 24.45 -31.34 35.79
CA CYS A 1092 24.26 -30.22 34.87
C CYS A 1092 24.70 -30.58 33.43
N ASN A 1093 23.96 -30.12 32.42
CA ASN A 1093 24.23 -30.29 30.97
C ASN A 1093 24.11 -31.71 30.40
N LYS A 1094 23.33 -32.59 31.02
CA LYS A 1094 23.09 -33.95 30.52
C LYS A 1094 21.61 -34.24 30.33
N TYR A 1095 21.24 -34.73 29.14
CA TYR A 1095 19.90 -35.26 28.87
C TYR A 1095 19.91 -36.78 28.96
N ILE A 1096 18.86 -37.37 29.50
CA ILE A 1096 18.62 -38.83 29.51
C ILE A 1096 17.26 -39.14 28.92
N THR A 1097 17.11 -40.25 28.23
CA THR A 1097 15.80 -40.70 27.74
C THR A 1097 14.85 -41.03 28.90
N LYS A 1098 13.57 -40.64 28.77
CA LYS A 1098 12.52 -40.95 29.76
C LYS A 1098 12.16 -42.43 29.77
N HIS A 1099 12.25 -43.07 28.61
CA HIS A 1099 11.89 -44.46 28.41
C HIS A 1099 13.11 -45.27 28.00
N SER A 1100 13.04 -46.57 28.26
CA SER A 1100 14.02 -47.53 27.77
C SER A 1100 13.69 -47.92 26.33
N TYR A 1101 14.69 -47.95 25.48
CA TYR A 1101 14.61 -48.32 24.07
C TYR A 1101 15.16 -49.74 23.87
N HIS A 1102 14.66 -50.43 22.84
CA HIS A 1102 14.98 -51.83 22.50
C HIS A 1102 14.54 -52.88 23.54
N ASP A 1103 14.54 -54.15 23.13
CA ASP A 1103 14.14 -55.29 24.00
C ASP A 1103 15.04 -55.44 25.24
N ASN A 1104 16.28 -54.93 25.17
CA ASN A 1104 17.26 -54.94 26.24
C ASN A 1104 17.12 -53.78 27.25
N LYS A 1105 16.05 -52.97 27.16
CA LYS A 1105 15.72 -51.84 28.06
C LYS A 1105 16.88 -50.86 28.29
N VAL A 1106 17.37 -50.25 27.22
CA VAL A 1106 18.53 -49.37 27.23
C VAL A 1106 18.14 -47.90 27.32
N TYR A 1107 18.90 -47.07 28.02
CA TYR A 1107 18.68 -45.62 28.11
C TYR A 1107 19.81 -44.86 27.42
N TYR A 1108 19.46 -43.84 26.62
CA TYR A 1108 20.45 -42.98 25.98
C TYR A 1108 20.69 -41.72 26.80
N GLU A 1109 21.95 -41.33 26.91
CA GLU A 1109 22.36 -40.08 27.54
C GLU A 1109 23.11 -39.19 26.55
N PHE A 1110 22.72 -37.92 26.49
CA PHE A 1110 23.26 -36.94 25.56
C PHE A 1110 23.92 -35.81 26.35
N ILE A 1111 25.22 -35.61 26.12
CA ILE A 1111 26.03 -34.57 26.77
C ILE A 1111 26.56 -33.65 25.67
N PHE A 1112 26.18 -32.38 25.72
CA PHE A 1112 26.62 -31.39 24.74
C PHE A 1112 27.51 -30.35 25.43
N ASP A 1113 28.74 -30.23 24.96
CA ASP A 1113 29.67 -29.21 25.45
C ASP A 1113 29.53 -27.94 24.61
N ASN A 1114 28.98 -26.89 25.21
CA ASN A 1114 28.80 -25.58 24.55
C ASN A 1114 30.11 -24.89 24.13
N ARG A 1115 31.25 -25.23 24.75
CA ARG A 1115 32.56 -24.61 24.44
C ARG A 1115 33.21 -25.27 23.24
N THR A 1116 33.21 -26.61 23.21
CA THR A 1116 33.82 -27.39 22.12
C THR A 1116 32.83 -27.71 21.00
N ARG A 1117 31.53 -27.46 21.21
CA ARG A 1117 30.39 -27.88 20.35
C ARG A 1117 30.37 -29.38 20.08
N GLN A 1118 30.92 -30.17 21.00
CA GLN A 1118 31.04 -31.61 20.86
C GLN A 1118 29.86 -32.31 21.54
N LEU A 1119 29.26 -33.27 20.84
CA LEU A 1119 28.19 -34.13 21.34
C LEU A 1119 28.76 -35.50 21.72
N THR A 1120 28.52 -35.92 22.96
CA THR A 1120 28.80 -37.28 23.43
C THR A 1120 27.49 -38.00 23.67
N ILE A 1121 27.35 -39.19 23.08
CA ILE A 1121 26.16 -40.04 23.21
C ILE A 1121 26.58 -41.30 23.98
N GLN A 1122 25.92 -41.57 25.10
CA GLN A 1122 26.16 -42.75 25.92
C GLN A 1122 24.94 -43.66 25.92
N GLU A 1123 25.20 -44.96 25.95
CA GLU A 1123 24.19 -46.00 26.00
C GLU A 1123 24.32 -46.71 27.36
N ARG A 1124 23.29 -46.62 28.21
CA ARG A 1124 23.27 -47.20 29.55
C ARG A 1124 22.34 -48.40 29.61
N HIS A 1125 22.90 -49.54 30.00
CA HIS A 1125 22.16 -50.78 30.22
C HIS A 1125 21.67 -50.89 31.67
N GLN A 1126 20.60 -51.67 31.89
CA GLN A 1126 20.11 -51.96 33.25
C GLN A 1126 21.13 -52.70 34.13
N THR A 1127 22.09 -53.38 33.51
CA THR A 1127 23.23 -54.06 34.17
C THR A 1127 24.22 -53.09 34.80
N GLY A 1128 24.13 -51.80 34.49
CA GLY A 1128 25.06 -50.76 34.94
C GLY A 1128 26.16 -50.44 33.93
N ASP A 1129 26.27 -51.20 32.84
CA ASP A 1129 27.25 -50.96 31.78
C ASP A 1129 26.91 -49.67 31.00
N ILE A 1130 27.93 -48.86 30.73
CA ILE A 1130 27.83 -47.62 29.96
C ILE A 1130 28.76 -47.71 28.76
N TYR A 1131 28.19 -47.67 27.56
CA TYR A 1131 28.92 -47.60 26.30
C TYR A 1131 28.89 -46.16 25.78
N VAL A 1132 29.96 -45.73 25.11
CA VAL A 1132 30.06 -44.39 24.50
C VAL A 1132 30.17 -44.55 23.00
N LEU A 1133 29.32 -43.84 22.26
CA LEU A 1133 29.36 -43.84 20.80
C LEU A 1133 30.61 -43.14 20.29
N ILE A 1134 31.38 -43.84 19.46
CA ILE A 1134 32.57 -43.29 18.81
C ILE A 1134 32.14 -42.56 17.52
N PRO A 1135 32.47 -41.27 17.34
CA PRO A 1135 32.09 -40.53 16.15
C PRO A 1135 32.72 -41.08 14.86
N ASN A 1136 31.99 -41.00 13.74
CA ASN A 1136 32.52 -41.42 12.43
C ASN A 1136 33.76 -40.62 12.00
N SER A 1137 33.87 -39.37 12.43
CA SER A 1137 35.07 -38.55 12.25
C SER A 1137 36.33 -39.09 12.91
N CYS A 1138 36.24 -40.08 13.82
CA CYS A 1138 37.40 -40.77 14.35
C CYS A 1138 37.94 -41.86 13.41
N PHE A 1139 37.19 -42.18 12.35
CA PHE A 1139 37.48 -43.18 11.33
C PHE A 1139 37.75 -42.57 9.95
N THR A 1140 37.48 -41.27 9.77
CA THR A 1140 37.85 -40.53 8.55
C THR A 1140 39.35 -40.64 8.31
N SER A 1141 39.75 -40.98 7.08
CA SER A 1141 41.12 -41.29 6.66
C SER A 1141 41.72 -42.61 7.18
N GLU A 1142 40.98 -43.39 7.97
CA GLU A 1142 41.41 -44.71 8.46
C GLU A 1142 40.61 -45.87 7.83
N PHE A 1143 39.38 -45.61 7.39
CA PHE A 1143 38.53 -46.55 6.63
C PHE A 1143 38.09 -45.93 5.29
N CYS A 1144 37.73 -46.76 4.29
CA CYS A 1144 37.18 -46.27 3.02
C CYS A 1144 35.90 -45.45 3.26
N ASN A 1145 35.64 -44.44 2.42
CA ASN A 1145 34.45 -43.58 2.52
C ASN A 1145 33.11 -44.33 2.48
N GLU A 1146 33.09 -45.59 2.04
CA GLU A 1146 31.90 -46.43 2.06
C GLU A 1146 31.59 -47.01 3.47
N PHE A 1147 32.55 -46.93 4.41
CA PHE A 1147 32.47 -47.45 5.79
C PHE A 1147 32.40 -46.34 6.87
N VAL A 1148 32.47 -45.05 6.50
CA VAL A 1148 32.51 -43.86 7.38
C VAL A 1148 31.35 -42.93 7.05
#